data_AF-A0A5Z1ZJH8-F1
#
_entry.id   AF-A0A5Z1ZJH8-F1
#
_cell.length_a   1.000
_cell.length_b   1.000
_cell.length_c   1.000
_cell.angle_alpha   90.00
_cell.angle_beta   90.00
_cell.angle_gamma   90.00
#
_symmetry.space_group_name_H-M   'P 1'
#
loop_
_entity.id
_entity.type
_entity.pdbx_description
1 polymer ?
#
loop_
_entity_poly.entity_id
_entity_poly.type
_entity_poly.pdbx_seq_one_letter_code
_entity_poly.pdbx_strand_id
1 'polypeptide(L)'
;MSQAVITKVFSEWKAQQAINNQPVTLDEFIFAYIPGLDTDKPIDNTETIPAADKIVDRLPVSKTGVVNENSVVYSVTLGADVGDYDFNWIGLANKATGTLAMIIHAPTQRKIKNANGQQGNVLVRSMLMEYSGAREATEITTPAETWQIDFTARLAAMDERQRRENIDLYGAAAFFDSGYLVAKSGNQFFVTKGVGYVAGLRTELPADLNINAAAKPTKVWLDVNWTGTLTSEWEVQSKITVAADLADYVLGGVQHYVFAVASIDAAGNITDLRPKGTLNDQAASDALKKHEQSRNHPDATTSAKGFTQLSSATDSTSEELAATSKAVKIAMDNANARLAKDRNGSDIPNPALFVQNIGLQGTVNKADGAIQRSGDNMEGPLGLTRTSSFGVGTENSLGGNSIAIGDNDSGFKSNGDGNIALMANSVLAGYFTENELQHREKILTKVFKALVENNWSPGAGGLGAQLNSGAPFMLPLIQRPNNDNNYFPFWKQIVSLLAGYPVAASMGIMTSGQTNFPQIAIHAKTDFDVNDKLWIFDVASGEFRSPGRLLGTEIFLSGKTRIAADGNINSDVWGGWLNDYLDKTYNKKNTASLGDTGWYRDESTGFIEQWGTLGSSNGTYNFPRAFPNKCFAVFVTNNNEQGGVVDNAYGYPVSTTQFFAATKDSTSAHTISGYPVAWRAIGR
;
A
#
# COMPACT_ATOMS: atom_id res chain seq x y z
N MET A 1 3.04 45.68 5.58
CA MET A 1 2.13 45.13 4.54
C MET A 1 0.91 46.04 4.47
N SER A 2 0.25 46.19 3.32
CA SER A 2 -1.05 46.88 3.30
C SER A 2 -2.09 46.05 4.04
N GLN A 3 -2.78 46.66 5.00
CA GLN A 3 -3.84 45.99 5.76
C GLN A 3 -5.19 46.41 5.20
N ALA A 4 -6.19 45.54 5.32
CA ALA A 4 -7.54 45.85 4.87
C ALA A 4 -8.61 45.35 5.84
N VAL A 5 -9.69 46.12 6.02
CA VAL A 5 -10.80 45.73 6.90
C VAL A 5 -12.14 46.16 6.33
N ILE A 6 -13.17 45.31 6.48
CA ILE A 6 -14.57 45.66 6.21
C ILE A 6 -15.11 46.38 7.45
N THR A 7 -15.75 47.54 7.24
CA THR A 7 -16.22 48.33 8.38
C THR A 7 -17.48 47.74 9.03
N LYS A 8 -17.68 48.08 10.30
CA LYS A 8 -18.90 47.74 11.04
C LYS A 8 -20.13 48.41 10.42
N VAL A 9 -20.02 49.69 10.04
CA VAL A 9 -21.12 50.46 9.44
C VAL A 9 -21.61 49.81 8.15
N PHE A 10 -20.71 49.27 7.34
CA PHE A 10 -21.12 48.53 6.15
C PHE A 10 -21.82 47.22 6.44
N SER A 11 -21.36 46.49 7.45
CA SER A 11 -22.01 45.24 7.84
C SER A 11 -23.47 45.47 8.26
N GLU A 12 -23.72 46.58 8.97
CA GLU A 12 -25.06 47.01 9.37
C GLU A 12 -25.89 47.51 8.18
N TRP A 13 -25.31 48.35 7.31
CA TRP A 13 -25.98 48.86 6.11
C TRP A 13 -26.32 47.75 5.10
N LYS A 14 -25.43 46.79 4.89
CA LYS A 14 -25.68 45.59 4.06
C LYS A 14 -26.91 44.84 4.55
N ALA A 15 -27.03 44.63 5.86
CA ALA A 15 -28.20 43.95 6.43
C ALA A 15 -29.49 44.72 6.15
N GLN A 16 -29.47 46.06 6.20
CA GLN A 16 -30.60 46.90 5.82
C GLN A 16 -30.95 46.82 4.33
N GLN A 17 -29.94 46.82 3.45
CA GLN A 17 -30.14 46.65 2.02
C GLN A 17 -30.80 45.30 1.69
N ALA A 18 -30.36 44.23 2.35
CA ALA A 18 -30.97 42.91 2.22
C ALA A 18 -32.45 42.88 2.68
N ILE A 19 -32.78 43.54 3.80
CA ILE A 19 -34.18 43.66 4.29
C ILE A 19 -35.05 44.42 3.29
N ASN A 20 -34.51 45.46 2.67
CA ASN A 20 -35.22 46.33 1.73
C ASN A 20 -35.20 45.82 0.27
N ASN A 21 -34.60 44.64 0.03
CA ASN A 21 -34.40 44.06 -1.29
C ASN A 21 -33.73 45.03 -2.28
N GLN A 22 -32.69 45.72 -1.81
CA GLN A 22 -31.88 46.67 -2.57
C GLN A 22 -30.46 46.12 -2.75
N PRO A 23 -29.81 46.37 -3.90
CA PRO A 23 -28.44 45.94 -4.11
C PRO A 23 -27.45 46.76 -3.27
N VAL A 24 -26.34 46.12 -2.93
CA VAL A 24 -25.17 46.70 -2.30
C VAL A 24 -24.31 47.34 -3.38
N THR A 25 -24.54 48.62 -3.64
CA THR A 25 -23.75 49.40 -4.60
C THR A 25 -22.58 50.07 -3.90
N LEU A 26 -21.36 49.88 -4.39
CA LEU A 26 -20.16 50.61 -3.97
C LEU A 26 -19.53 51.20 -5.22
N ASP A 27 -19.48 52.52 -5.28
CA ASP A 27 -19.25 53.28 -6.52
C ASP A 27 -18.21 54.39 -6.37
N GLU A 28 -17.61 54.56 -5.18
CA GLU A 28 -16.59 55.59 -4.93
C GLU A 28 -15.38 55.03 -4.17
N PHE A 29 -14.19 55.29 -4.71
CA PHE A 29 -12.92 55.18 -4.01
C PHE A 29 -12.54 56.55 -3.44
N ILE A 30 -12.06 56.56 -2.19
CA ILE A 30 -11.63 57.75 -1.46
C ILE A 30 -10.15 57.59 -1.13
N PHE A 31 -9.32 58.55 -1.51
CA PHE A 31 -7.89 58.58 -1.20
C PHE A 31 -7.60 59.67 -0.19
N ALA A 32 -6.83 59.36 0.86
CA ALA A 32 -6.46 60.31 1.89
C ALA A 32 -5.00 60.16 2.33
N TYR A 33 -4.45 61.25 2.87
CA TYR A 33 -3.15 61.28 3.51
C TYR A 33 -3.30 61.54 5.01
N ILE A 34 -2.92 60.55 5.81
CA ILE A 34 -2.95 60.57 7.27
C ILE A 34 -1.50 60.66 7.79
N PRO A 35 -1.05 61.82 8.28
CA PRO A 35 0.32 61.96 8.80
C PRO A 35 0.58 61.00 9.96
N GLY A 36 1.69 60.25 9.89
CA GLY A 36 2.07 59.31 10.95
C GLY A 36 1.23 58.03 11.03
N LEU A 37 0.52 57.67 9.96
CA LEU A 37 -0.21 56.40 9.88
C LEU A 37 0.73 55.21 10.06
N ASP A 38 0.45 54.38 11.06
CA ASP A 38 1.24 53.20 11.42
C ASP A 38 0.65 51.96 10.73
N THR A 39 1.27 51.55 9.63
CA THR A 39 0.77 50.43 8.80
C THR A 39 0.99 49.05 9.43
N ASP A 40 1.70 48.98 10.56
CA ASP A 40 1.95 47.74 11.28
C ASP A 40 0.88 47.47 12.36
N LYS A 41 0.03 48.46 12.69
CA LYS A 41 -1.10 48.29 13.60
C LYS A 41 -2.37 47.83 12.87
N PRO A 42 -3.19 46.96 13.49
CA PRO A 42 -4.51 46.58 12.99
C PRO A 42 -5.41 47.79 12.73
N ILE A 43 -6.10 47.82 11.58
CA ILE A 43 -7.11 48.84 11.28
C ILE A 43 -8.34 48.64 12.19
N ASP A 44 -8.84 49.72 12.82
CA ASP A 44 -10.08 49.70 13.58
C ASP A 44 -11.28 49.62 12.62
N ASN A 45 -12.12 48.58 12.74
CA ASN A 45 -13.27 48.40 11.85
C ASN A 45 -14.42 49.40 12.10
N THR A 46 -14.30 50.27 13.10
CA THR A 46 -15.22 51.40 13.36
C THR A 46 -14.69 52.72 12.81
N GLU A 47 -13.51 52.73 12.20
CA GLU A 47 -12.91 53.91 11.58
C GLU A 47 -13.84 54.51 10.51
N THR A 48 -13.97 55.83 10.55
CA THR A 48 -14.84 56.60 9.64
C THR A 48 -14.03 57.22 8.51
N ILE A 49 -14.74 57.76 7.51
CA ILE A 49 -14.10 58.54 6.45
C ILE A 49 -13.26 59.68 7.09
N PRO A 50 -11.98 59.84 6.70
CA PRO A 50 -11.13 60.91 7.21
C PRO A 50 -11.72 62.30 7.03
N ALA A 51 -11.29 63.26 7.85
CA ALA A 51 -11.68 64.66 7.73
C ALA A 51 -11.37 65.20 6.32
N ALA A 52 -12.22 66.12 5.83
CA ALA A 52 -12.17 66.58 4.44
C ALA A 52 -10.82 67.22 4.04
N ASP A 53 -10.07 67.78 4.99
CA ASP A 53 -8.73 68.34 4.78
C ASP A 53 -7.62 67.28 4.58
N LYS A 54 -7.92 66.01 4.87
CA LYS A 54 -7.02 64.86 4.66
C LYS A 54 -7.31 64.09 3.38
N ILE A 55 -8.49 64.27 2.80
CA ILE A 55 -8.88 63.61 1.56
C ILE A 55 -8.21 64.32 0.40
N VAL A 56 -7.44 63.57 -0.38
CA VAL A 56 -6.68 64.09 -1.52
C VAL A 56 -7.40 63.84 -2.84
N ASP A 57 -8.24 62.80 -2.93
CA ASP A 57 -9.03 62.53 -4.14
C ASP A 57 -10.25 61.63 -3.87
N ARG A 58 -11.23 61.70 -4.77
CA ARG A 58 -12.39 60.79 -4.83
C ARG A 58 -12.66 60.41 -6.27
N LEU A 59 -12.63 59.11 -6.56
CA LEU A 59 -12.72 58.59 -7.92
C LEU A 59 -13.82 57.53 -8.01
N PRO A 60 -14.55 57.45 -9.13
CA PRO A 60 -15.54 56.39 -9.32
C PRO A 60 -14.84 55.03 -9.45
N VAL A 61 -15.53 53.97 -9.03
CA VAL A 61 -15.12 52.59 -9.34
C VAL A 61 -15.06 52.43 -10.88
N SER A 62 -13.92 52.00 -11.40
CA SER A 62 -13.71 51.84 -12.85
C SER A 62 -14.17 50.49 -13.39
N LYS A 63 -13.97 49.41 -12.62
CA LYS A 63 -14.43 48.06 -12.96
C LYS A 63 -14.80 47.29 -11.70
N THR A 64 -15.72 46.35 -11.85
CA THR A 64 -16.10 45.37 -10.83
C THR A 64 -15.98 43.96 -11.40
N GLY A 65 -15.81 42.97 -10.52
CA GLY A 65 -15.79 41.57 -10.91
C GLY A 65 -16.14 40.63 -9.77
N VAL A 66 -16.73 39.48 -10.08
CA VAL A 66 -16.99 38.40 -9.12
C VAL A 66 -15.84 37.39 -9.13
N VAL A 67 -15.35 37.03 -7.94
CA VAL A 67 -14.30 36.01 -7.77
C VAL A 67 -14.93 34.65 -7.47
N ASN A 68 -15.92 34.62 -6.57
CA ASN A 68 -16.74 33.45 -6.23
C ASN A 68 -18.09 33.92 -5.61
N GLU A 69 -18.95 33.02 -5.14
CA GLU A 69 -20.26 33.39 -4.55
C GLU A 69 -20.18 34.41 -3.40
N ASN A 70 -19.09 34.40 -2.64
CA ASN A 70 -18.88 35.20 -1.42
C ASN A 70 -17.82 36.28 -1.59
N SER A 71 -17.32 36.54 -2.80
CA SER A 71 -16.23 37.50 -2.99
C SER A 71 -16.38 38.30 -4.28
N VAL A 72 -16.27 39.62 -4.18
CA VAL A 72 -16.28 40.57 -5.31
C VAL A 72 -15.10 41.53 -5.21
N VAL A 73 -14.60 42.00 -6.35
CA VAL A 73 -13.50 42.97 -6.43
C VAL A 73 -13.99 44.26 -7.06
N TYR A 74 -13.54 45.39 -6.51
CA TYR A 74 -13.74 46.72 -7.04
C TYR A 74 -12.39 47.29 -7.41
N SER A 75 -12.26 47.89 -8.59
CA SER A 75 -11.01 48.50 -9.05
C SER A 75 -11.22 49.96 -9.42
N VAL A 76 -10.17 50.75 -9.27
CA VAL A 76 -10.07 52.13 -9.76
C VAL A 76 -8.73 52.33 -10.47
N THR A 77 -8.77 53.10 -11.56
CA THR A 77 -7.57 53.49 -12.31
C THR A 77 -7.33 54.98 -12.10
N LEU A 78 -6.23 55.31 -11.43
CA LEU A 78 -5.72 56.67 -11.31
C LEU A 78 -4.85 56.94 -12.54
N GLY A 79 -5.44 57.57 -13.56
CA GLY A 79 -4.78 57.92 -14.81
C GLY A 79 -3.65 58.95 -14.64
N ALA A 80 -2.83 59.13 -15.67
CA ALA A 80 -1.71 60.08 -15.66
C ALA A 80 -2.18 61.55 -15.64
N ASP A 81 -3.47 61.80 -15.78
CA ASP A 81 -4.18 63.09 -15.69
C ASP A 81 -4.60 63.47 -14.27
N VAL A 82 -4.64 62.48 -13.36
CA VAL A 82 -4.98 62.64 -11.93
C VAL A 82 -3.82 63.27 -11.16
N GLY A 83 -4.13 64.27 -10.31
CA GLY A 83 -3.23 65.24 -9.69
C GLY A 83 -2.06 64.71 -8.85
N ASP A 84 -1.17 65.62 -8.46
CA ASP A 84 -0.01 65.33 -7.61
C ASP A 84 -0.42 65.29 -6.13
N TYR A 85 -0.35 64.12 -5.51
CA TYR A 85 -0.61 63.98 -4.08
C TYR A 85 0.04 62.73 -3.51
N ASP A 86 0.27 62.77 -2.20
CA ASP A 86 0.60 61.59 -1.42
C ASP A 86 -0.69 61.03 -0.82
N PHE A 87 -0.77 59.70 -0.70
CA PHE A 87 -1.84 59.02 0.01
C PHE A 87 -1.31 57.77 0.71
N ASN A 88 -1.90 57.44 1.84
CA ASN A 88 -1.59 56.22 2.61
C ASN A 88 -2.86 55.53 3.15
N TRP A 89 -4.03 56.10 2.84
CA TRP A 89 -5.34 55.61 3.23
C TRP A 89 -6.25 55.53 2.00
N ILE A 90 -6.93 54.39 1.84
CA ILE A 90 -7.84 54.14 0.72
C ILE A 90 -9.16 53.60 1.29
N GLY A 91 -10.28 54.22 0.93
CA GLY A 91 -11.61 53.78 1.31
C GLY A 91 -12.44 53.40 0.09
N LEU A 92 -13.25 52.35 0.20
CA LEU A 92 -14.32 52.03 -0.75
C LEU A 92 -15.65 52.37 -0.11
N ALA A 93 -16.50 53.15 -0.77
CA ALA A 93 -17.74 53.64 -0.20
C ALA A 93 -18.90 53.62 -1.20
N ASN A 94 -20.12 53.69 -0.66
CA ASN A 94 -21.32 54.06 -1.40
C ASN A 94 -21.44 55.59 -1.40
N LYS A 95 -21.41 56.21 -2.58
CA LYS A 95 -21.44 57.66 -2.76
C LYS A 95 -22.75 58.31 -2.32
N ALA A 96 -23.88 57.64 -2.55
CA ALA A 96 -25.21 58.19 -2.28
C ALA A 96 -25.50 58.29 -0.77
N THR A 97 -25.08 57.29 0.00
CA THR A 97 -25.32 57.20 1.44
C THR A 97 -24.13 57.67 2.28
N GLY A 98 -22.93 57.76 1.68
CA GLY A 98 -21.68 58.01 2.40
C GLY A 98 -21.19 56.80 3.22
N THR A 99 -21.77 55.62 3.01
CA THR A 99 -21.41 54.41 3.75
C THR A 99 -20.03 53.91 3.34
N LEU A 100 -19.07 53.95 4.27
CA LEU A 100 -17.73 53.41 4.08
C LEU A 100 -17.74 51.89 4.23
N ALA A 101 -17.34 51.17 3.19
CA ALA A 101 -17.40 49.71 3.10
C ALA A 101 -16.13 49.01 3.55
N MET A 102 -14.99 49.47 3.05
CA MET A 102 -13.71 48.84 3.28
C MET A 102 -12.63 49.90 3.36
N ILE A 103 -11.62 49.65 4.20
CA ILE A 103 -10.47 50.53 4.40
C ILE A 103 -9.21 49.75 4.09
N ILE A 104 -8.25 50.39 3.43
CA ILE A 104 -6.87 49.94 3.32
C ILE A 104 -5.94 51.01 3.86
N HIS A 105 -5.05 50.60 4.77
CA HIS A 105 -3.87 51.38 5.15
C HIS A 105 -2.66 50.82 4.39
N ALA A 106 -1.91 51.69 3.73
CA ALA A 106 -0.72 51.33 2.96
C ALA A 106 0.42 52.32 3.22
N PRO A 107 1.69 51.94 3.02
CA PRO A 107 2.81 52.89 3.08
C PRO A 107 2.56 54.08 2.15
N THR A 108 3.03 55.28 2.50
CA THR A 108 2.82 56.50 1.70
C THR A 108 3.22 56.31 0.24
N GLN A 109 2.27 56.62 -0.66
CA GLN A 109 2.42 56.47 -2.09
C GLN A 109 2.20 57.82 -2.77
N ARG A 110 3.03 58.09 -3.78
CA ARG A 110 2.99 59.32 -4.55
C ARG A 110 2.26 59.10 -5.88
N LYS A 111 1.18 59.86 -6.10
CA LYS A 111 0.61 60.06 -7.43
C LYS A 111 1.28 61.27 -8.08
N ILE A 112 1.67 61.10 -9.34
CA ILE A 112 2.32 62.13 -10.17
C ILE A 112 1.50 62.29 -11.45
N LYS A 113 1.13 63.52 -11.76
CA LYS A 113 0.41 63.94 -12.96
C LYS A 113 1.39 64.28 -14.08
N ASN A 114 0.98 64.06 -15.32
CA ASN A 114 1.65 64.62 -16.49
C ASN A 114 1.59 66.15 -16.46
N ALA A 115 2.72 66.80 -16.17
CA ALA A 115 2.88 68.25 -16.22
C ALA A 115 4.34 68.64 -16.48
N ASN A 116 4.56 69.76 -17.18
CA ASN A 116 5.88 70.40 -17.37
C ASN A 116 7.01 69.45 -17.87
N GLY A 117 6.69 68.47 -18.71
CA GLY A 117 7.67 67.51 -19.24
C GLY A 117 8.03 66.35 -18.29
N GLN A 118 7.43 66.27 -17.10
CA GLN A 118 7.49 65.07 -16.26
C GLN A 118 6.39 64.08 -16.66
N GLN A 119 6.81 62.82 -16.90
CA GLN A 119 5.91 61.71 -17.16
C GLN A 119 5.24 61.29 -15.83
N GLY A 120 3.92 61.41 -15.78
CA GLY A 120 3.07 60.97 -14.67
C GLY A 120 2.95 59.45 -14.61
N ASN A 121 2.62 58.92 -13.44
CA ASN A 121 2.39 57.50 -13.22
C ASN A 121 0.90 57.17 -13.33
N VAL A 122 0.59 55.95 -13.80
CA VAL A 122 -0.75 55.37 -13.73
C VAL A 122 -0.75 54.35 -12.60
N LEU A 123 -1.71 54.44 -11.70
CA LEU A 123 -1.88 53.49 -10.60
C LEU A 123 -3.23 52.80 -10.74
N VAL A 124 -3.25 51.48 -10.64
CA VAL A 124 -4.48 50.69 -10.54
C VAL A 124 -4.59 50.18 -9.11
N ARG A 125 -5.74 50.37 -8.47
CA ARG A 125 -6.01 49.88 -7.12
C ARG A 125 -7.24 48.98 -7.17
N SER A 126 -7.13 47.83 -6.53
CA SER A 126 -8.21 46.86 -6.40
C SER A 126 -8.47 46.55 -4.94
N MET A 127 -9.73 46.43 -4.56
CA MET A 127 -10.18 46.05 -3.21
C MET A 127 -11.08 44.82 -3.34
N LEU A 128 -10.63 43.69 -2.79
CA LEU A 128 -11.39 42.46 -2.73
C LEU A 128 -12.23 42.46 -1.45
N MET A 129 -13.55 42.41 -1.60
CA MET A 129 -14.49 42.29 -0.50
C MET A 129 -15.00 40.86 -0.39
N GLU A 130 -14.83 40.25 0.78
CA GLU A 130 -15.28 38.90 1.07
C GLU A 130 -16.35 38.91 2.17
N TYR A 131 -17.55 38.44 1.83
CA TYR A 131 -18.66 38.26 2.77
C TYR A 131 -19.72 37.32 2.19
N SER A 132 -20.48 36.64 3.06
CA SER A 132 -21.51 35.69 2.63
C SER A 132 -22.54 36.34 1.69
N GLY A 133 -22.76 35.71 0.53
CA GLY A 133 -23.69 36.16 -0.50
C GLY A 133 -23.24 37.40 -1.27
N ALA A 134 -21.95 37.72 -1.34
CA ALA A 134 -21.46 38.94 -1.99
C ALA A 134 -21.88 39.10 -3.45
N ARG A 135 -21.86 38.01 -4.23
CA ARG A 135 -22.33 38.02 -5.62
C ARG A 135 -23.81 38.42 -5.72
N GLU A 136 -24.65 37.84 -4.88
CA GLU A 136 -26.10 38.09 -4.87
C GLU A 136 -26.41 39.50 -4.36
N ALA A 137 -25.80 39.89 -3.23
CA ALA A 137 -26.02 41.18 -2.61
C ALA A 137 -25.60 42.35 -3.49
N THR A 138 -24.57 42.20 -4.33
CA THR A 138 -24.05 43.28 -5.20
C THR A 138 -24.55 43.19 -6.64
N GLU A 139 -25.19 42.07 -7.01
CA GLU A 139 -25.61 41.75 -8.38
C GLU A 139 -24.46 41.70 -9.42
N ILE A 140 -23.19 41.67 -8.97
CA ILE A 140 -22.02 41.59 -9.86
C ILE A 140 -21.86 40.15 -10.35
N THR A 141 -21.99 39.92 -11.65
CA THR A 141 -21.93 38.56 -12.25
C THR A 141 -20.76 38.36 -13.22
N THR A 142 -20.11 39.42 -13.66
CA THR A 142 -18.96 39.36 -14.57
C THR A 142 -17.73 38.81 -13.82
N PRO A 143 -17.11 37.72 -14.26
CA PRO A 143 -15.91 37.18 -13.62
C PRO A 143 -14.79 38.23 -13.56
N ALA A 144 -14.09 38.30 -12.42
CA ALA A 144 -12.94 39.19 -12.27
C ALA A 144 -11.81 38.83 -13.25
N GLU A 145 -11.22 39.84 -13.88
CA GLU A 145 -10.07 39.67 -14.77
C GLU A 145 -8.79 39.43 -13.94
N THR A 146 -7.81 38.67 -14.47
CA THR A 146 -6.62 38.24 -13.71
C THR A 146 -5.78 39.39 -13.16
N TRP A 147 -5.75 40.56 -13.80
CA TRP A 147 -5.03 41.74 -13.30
C TRP A 147 -5.72 42.44 -12.13
N GLN A 148 -6.98 42.12 -11.81
CA GLN A 148 -7.73 42.70 -10.70
C GLN A 148 -7.43 42.02 -9.36
N ILE A 149 -6.83 40.82 -9.37
CA ILE A 149 -6.65 39.97 -8.19
C ILE A 149 -5.18 39.95 -7.78
N ASP A 150 -4.91 40.28 -6.52
CA ASP A 150 -3.60 40.09 -5.90
C ASP A 150 -3.49 38.65 -5.37
N PHE A 151 -2.60 37.84 -5.97
CA PHE A 151 -2.36 36.46 -5.58
C PHE A 151 -1.19 36.28 -4.60
N THR A 152 -0.49 37.35 -4.19
CA THR A 152 0.75 37.25 -3.42
C THR A 152 0.57 36.49 -2.11
N ALA A 153 -0.49 36.79 -1.33
CA ALA A 153 -0.74 36.10 -0.07
C ALA A 153 -1.05 34.61 -0.27
N ARG A 154 -1.77 34.25 -1.32
CA ARG A 154 -2.10 32.86 -1.64
C ARG A 154 -0.85 32.08 -2.06
N LEU A 155 -0.01 32.67 -2.91
CA LEU A 155 1.24 32.04 -3.36
C LEU A 155 2.22 31.86 -2.20
N ALA A 156 2.40 32.87 -1.36
CA ALA A 156 3.24 32.77 -0.15
C ALA A 156 2.74 31.68 0.81
N ALA A 157 1.42 31.53 0.97
CA ALA A 157 0.84 30.46 1.80
C ALA A 157 1.06 29.06 1.19
N MET A 158 1.07 28.94 -0.14
CA MET A 158 1.37 27.68 -0.83
C MET A 158 2.85 27.29 -0.65
N ASP A 159 3.77 28.23 -0.79
CA ASP A 159 5.21 28.00 -0.59
C ASP A 159 5.52 27.60 0.87
N GLU A 160 4.94 28.31 1.84
CA GLU A 160 5.14 28.01 3.27
C GLU A 160 4.52 26.67 3.66
N ARG A 161 3.38 26.29 3.06
CA ARG A 161 2.78 24.97 3.26
C ARG A 161 3.73 23.87 2.77
N GLN A 162 4.26 23.98 1.55
CA GLN A 162 5.18 22.98 0.99
C GLN A 162 6.44 22.84 1.84
N ARG A 163 6.99 23.96 2.35
CA ARG A 163 8.15 23.93 3.25
C ARG A 163 7.84 23.19 4.56
N ARG A 164 6.67 23.40 5.17
CA ARG A 164 6.26 22.69 6.39
C ARG A 164 6.04 21.20 6.15
N GLU A 165 5.38 20.83 5.05
CA GLU A 165 5.19 19.42 4.66
C GLU A 165 6.55 18.72 4.49
N ASN A 166 7.55 19.39 3.92
CA ASN A 166 8.91 18.86 3.82
C ASN A 166 9.59 18.71 5.20
N ILE A 167 9.35 19.61 6.16
CA ILE A 167 9.87 19.46 7.53
C ILE A 167 9.28 18.23 8.20
N ASP A 168 7.99 17.95 8.01
CA ASP A 168 7.34 16.77 8.60
C ASP A 168 7.95 15.45 8.06
N LEU A 169 8.45 15.45 6.82
CA LEU A 169 9.11 14.29 6.21
C LEU A 169 10.62 14.18 6.50
N TYR A 170 11.33 15.30 6.56
CA TYR A 170 12.80 15.32 6.57
C TYR A 170 13.41 15.89 7.86
N GLY A 171 12.59 16.45 8.76
CA GLY A 171 13.03 17.09 10.00
C GLY A 171 13.71 18.44 9.77
N ALA A 172 14.57 18.82 10.72
CA ALA A 172 15.32 20.09 10.66
C ALA A 172 16.30 20.13 9.46
N ALA A 173 16.91 18.99 9.13
CA ALA A 173 17.68 18.80 7.92
C ALA A 173 17.78 17.32 7.54
N ALA A 174 18.00 17.05 6.26
CA ALA A 174 18.22 15.70 5.74
C ALA A 174 19.18 15.72 4.54
N PHE A 175 20.06 14.74 4.46
CA PHE A 175 21.06 14.62 3.41
C PHE A 175 21.07 13.21 2.82
N PHE A 176 21.24 13.12 1.50
CA PHE A 176 21.20 11.86 0.76
C PHE A 176 22.59 11.50 0.26
N ASP A 177 22.95 10.22 0.36
CA ASP A 177 24.25 9.69 -0.05
C ASP A 177 25.43 10.52 0.50
N SER A 178 26.36 10.90 -0.36
CA SER A 178 27.45 11.82 -0.06
C SER A 178 27.07 13.29 -0.26
N GLY A 179 25.81 13.65 -0.49
CA GLY A 179 25.39 15.04 -0.68
C GLY A 179 25.76 15.93 0.52
N TYR A 180 26.52 16.99 0.27
CA TYR A 180 27.02 17.93 1.30
C TYR A 180 27.95 17.30 2.36
N LEU A 181 28.53 16.11 2.12
CA LEU A 181 29.53 15.53 3.02
C LEU A 181 30.81 16.38 3.01
N VAL A 182 31.35 16.66 4.19
CA VAL A 182 32.66 17.32 4.33
C VAL A 182 33.76 16.27 4.31
N ALA A 183 34.72 16.46 3.41
CA ALA A 183 35.87 15.57 3.25
C ALA A 183 37.17 16.38 3.12
N LYS A 184 38.30 15.68 3.17
CA LYS A 184 39.64 16.27 3.07
C LYS A 184 40.50 15.45 2.13
N SER A 185 41.23 16.13 1.25
CA SER A 185 42.30 15.53 0.42
C SER A 185 43.61 16.25 0.73
N GLY A 186 44.58 15.54 1.31
CA GLY A 186 45.79 16.14 1.84
C GLY A 186 45.48 17.18 2.93
N ASN A 187 45.71 18.46 2.64
CA ASN A 187 45.39 19.59 3.53
C ASN A 187 44.15 20.41 3.12
N GLN A 188 43.55 20.12 1.96
CA GLN A 188 42.39 20.85 1.44
C GLN A 188 41.09 20.20 1.91
N PHE A 189 40.18 21.00 2.48
CA PHE A 189 38.82 20.59 2.82
C PHE A 189 37.86 20.92 1.68
N PHE A 190 36.85 20.08 1.48
CA PHE A 190 35.82 20.29 0.47
C PHE A 190 34.47 19.70 0.93
N VAL A 191 33.39 20.17 0.31
CA VAL A 191 32.03 19.68 0.47
C VAL A 191 31.63 18.98 -0.83
N THR A 192 31.15 17.76 -0.75
CA THR A 192 30.79 16.97 -1.95
C THR A 192 29.42 17.36 -2.50
N LYS A 193 29.29 17.24 -3.82
CA LYS A 193 28.04 17.46 -4.57
C LYS A 193 26.90 16.56 -4.08
N GLY A 194 25.67 17.02 -4.26
CA GLY A 194 24.45 16.24 -4.01
C GLY A 194 23.32 17.07 -3.40
N VAL A 195 22.32 16.37 -2.88
CA VAL A 195 21.04 16.97 -2.47
C VAL A 195 20.91 16.97 -0.94
N GLY A 196 20.31 18.03 -0.41
CA GLY A 196 19.95 18.14 0.98
C GLY A 196 18.67 18.96 1.18
N TYR A 197 18.11 18.86 2.38
CA TYR A 197 17.02 19.71 2.86
C TYR A 197 17.48 20.42 4.13
N VAL A 198 17.17 21.71 4.25
CA VAL A 198 17.36 22.49 5.48
C VAL A 198 16.09 23.30 5.70
N ALA A 199 15.49 23.16 6.89
CA ALA A 199 14.22 23.81 7.25
C ALA A 199 13.11 23.65 6.19
N GLY A 200 13.05 22.49 5.52
CA GLY A 200 12.06 22.16 4.49
C GLY A 200 12.38 22.66 3.08
N LEU A 201 13.44 23.44 2.89
CA LEU A 201 13.90 23.89 1.57
C LEU A 201 14.84 22.86 0.95
N ARG A 202 14.48 22.36 -0.25
CA ARG A 202 15.32 21.43 -1.02
C ARG A 202 16.44 22.21 -1.72
N THR A 203 17.68 21.77 -1.54
CA THR A 203 18.84 22.35 -2.20
C THR A 203 19.72 21.29 -2.84
N GLU A 204 20.47 21.68 -3.86
CA GLU A 204 21.40 20.83 -4.60
C GLU A 204 22.72 21.56 -4.82
N LEU A 205 23.83 20.89 -4.48
CA LEU A 205 25.17 21.33 -4.81
C LEU A 205 25.62 20.58 -6.07
N PRO A 206 25.81 21.24 -7.21
CA PRO A 206 26.04 20.57 -8.49
C PRO A 206 27.44 19.95 -8.63
N ALA A 207 28.43 20.47 -7.91
CA ALA A 207 29.82 20.01 -7.96
C ALA A 207 30.50 20.15 -6.59
N ASP A 208 31.55 19.35 -6.36
CA ASP A 208 32.33 19.42 -5.13
C ASP A 208 32.92 20.82 -4.95
N LEU A 209 32.76 21.40 -3.76
CA LEU A 209 33.15 22.77 -3.45
C LEU A 209 34.28 22.79 -2.42
N ASN A 210 35.44 23.31 -2.80
CA ASN A 210 36.53 23.55 -1.86
C ASN A 210 36.16 24.62 -0.84
N ILE A 211 36.51 24.40 0.43
CA ILE A 211 36.26 25.32 1.53
C ILE A 211 37.54 25.67 2.28
N ASN A 212 37.60 26.87 2.84
CA ASN A 212 38.71 27.29 3.69
C ASN A 212 38.34 27.16 5.18
N ALA A 213 38.95 26.20 5.87
CA ALA A 213 38.78 25.94 7.30
C ALA A 213 40.09 26.16 8.07
N ALA A 214 40.71 27.33 7.89
CA ALA A 214 41.98 27.70 8.53
C ALA A 214 41.85 27.90 10.05
N ALA A 215 40.78 28.54 10.52
CA ALA A 215 40.49 28.70 11.95
C ALA A 215 39.82 27.43 12.50
N LYS A 216 40.42 26.79 13.49
CA LYS A 216 39.93 25.57 14.15
C LYS A 216 39.93 25.74 15.67
N PRO A 217 38.96 25.19 16.42
CA PRO A 217 37.82 24.40 15.93
C PRO A 217 36.79 25.27 15.18
N THR A 218 36.09 24.67 14.21
CA THR A 218 35.05 25.35 13.42
C THR A 218 33.98 24.37 12.94
N LYS A 219 32.89 24.88 12.36
CA LYS A 219 31.84 24.09 11.72
C LYS A 219 31.65 24.55 10.29
N VAL A 220 31.16 23.63 9.47
CA VAL A 220 30.74 23.88 8.09
C VAL A 220 29.21 23.91 8.09
N TRP A 221 28.65 25.01 7.61
CA TRP A 221 27.22 25.27 7.60
C TRP A 221 26.71 25.32 6.17
N LEU A 222 25.56 24.67 5.93
CA LEU A 222 24.74 24.88 4.75
C LEU A 222 23.72 25.96 5.08
N ASP A 223 23.80 27.07 4.36
CA ASP A 223 22.90 28.22 4.43
C ASP A 223 21.98 28.19 3.21
N VAL A 224 20.68 28.20 3.44
CA VAL A 224 19.66 28.18 2.38
C VAL A 224 18.64 29.30 2.56
N ASN A 225 18.16 29.85 1.45
CA ASN A 225 17.06 30.80 1.45
C ASN A 225 16.17 30.62 0.22
N TRP A 226 14.89 30.97 0.33
CA TRP A 226 13.94 31.01 -0.78
C TRP A 226 13.84 32.45 -1.26
N THR A 227 14.27 32.73 -2.49
CA THR A 227 14.34 34.09 -3.01
C THR A 227 14.02 34.17 -4.49
N GLY A 228 13.53 35.32 -4.93
CA GLY A 228 13.16 35.62 -6.30
C GLY A 228 12.67 37.06 -6.43
N THR A 229 12.43 37.48 -7.67
CA THR A 229 11.84 38.79 -8.00
C THR A 229 10.50 38.58 -8.69
N LEU A 230 9.71 39.63 -8.87
CA LEU A 230 8.45 39.55 -9.64
C LEU A 230 8.64 39.08 -11.08
N THR A 231 9.86 39.19 -11.62
CA THR A 231 10.20 38.85 -13.01
C THR A 231 11.15 37.66 -13.12
N SER A 232 11.55 37.04 -12.01
CA SER A 232 12.42 35.85 -12.02
C SER A 232 11.70 34.65 -11.46
N GLU A 233 12.23 33.47 -11.77
CA GLU A 233 11.89 32.27 -11.02
C GLU A 233 12.29 32.47 -9.55
N TRP A 234 11.45 31.98 -8.65
CA TRP A 234 11.80 31.83 -7.24
C TRP A 234 12.48 30.48 -7.07
N GLU A 235 13.62 30.47 -6.40
CA GLU A 235 14.41 29.25 -6.20
C GLU A 235 15.07 29.23 -4.81
N VAL A 236 15.49 28.03 -4.39
CA VAL A 236 16.31 27.87 -3.19
C VAL A 236 17.75 28.19 -3.56
N GLN A 237 18.27 29.29 -3.00
CA GLN A 237 19.70 29.58 -3.08
C GLN A 237 20.43 28.95 -1.91
N SER A 238 21.60 28.37 -2.16
CA SER A 238 22.44 27.79 -1.11
C SER A 238 23.87 28.31 -1.13
N LYS A 239 24.47 28.37 0.06
CA LYS A 239 25.85 28.79 0.28
C LYS A 239 26.47 27.95 1.38
N ILE A 240 27.75 27.61 1.22
CA ILE A 240 28.54 27.00 2.31
C ILE A 240 29.25 28.10 3.10
N THR A 241 29.04 28.10 4.41
CA THR A 241 29.65 29.06 5.34
C THR A 241 30.48 28.30 6.38
N VAL A 242 31.73 28.74 6.61
CA VAL A 242 32.59 28.17 7.65
C VAL A 242 32.64 29.14 8.83
N ALA A 243 32.11 28.73 9.97
CA ALA A 243 32.03 29.54 11.18
C ALA A 243 31.94 28.63 12.41
N ALA A 244 32.43 29.10 13.57
CA ALA A 244 32.33 28.35 14.81
C ALA A 244 30.85 28.10 15.20
N ASP A 245 30.03 29.15 15.12
CA ASP A 245 28.59 29.11 15.35
C ASP A 245 27.86 30.03 14.36
N LEU A 246 26.67 29.60 13.95
CA LEU A 246 25.78 30.34 13.05
C LEU A 246 24.33 29.99 13.42
N ALA A 247 23.46 31.00 13.45
CA ALA A 247 22.03 30.84 13.68
C ALA A 247 21.26 31.40 12.47
N ASP A 248 20.00 30.99 12.33
CA ASP A 248 19.09 31.53 11.31
C ASP A 248 19.03 33.06 11.40
N TYR A 249 18.97 33.72 10.25
CA TYR A 249 19.08 35.19 10.19
C TYR A 249 18.30 35.77 9.01
N VAL A 250 18.03 37.07 9.05
CA VAL A 250 17.38 37.81 7.96
C VAL A 250 18.40 38.74 7.32
N LEU A 251 18.53 38.68 6.00
CA LEU A 251 19.38 39.58 5.22
C LEU A 251 18.60 40.13 4.04
N GLY A 252 18.53 41.46 3.92
CA GLY A 252 17.80 42.11 2.82
C GLY A 252 16.31 41.78 2.76
N GLY A 253 15.69 41.41 3.90
CA GLY A 253 14.29 40.96 3.96
C GLY A 253 14.06 39.50 3.59
N VAL A 254 15.11 38.75 3.24
CA VAL A 254 15.05 37.31 2.95
C VAL A 254 15.48 36.53 4.19
N GLN A 255 14.70 35.51 4.55
CA GLN A 255 15.01 34.62 5.67
C GLN A 255 15.99 33.54 5.22
N HIS A 256 17.11 33.43 5.94
CA HIS A 256 18.11 32.38 5.78
C HIS A 256 17.95 31.34 6.89
N TYR A 257 18.04 30.06 6.50
CA TYR A 257 18.03 28.92 7.40
C TYR A 257 19.36 28.18 7.29
N VAL A 258 19.95 27.84 8.43
CA VAL A 258 21.30 27.25 8.47
C VAL A 258 21.32 25.92 9.19
N PHE A 259 22.12 24.99 8.70
CA PHE A 259 22.37 23.72 9.38
C PHE A 259 23.85 23.33 9.32
N ALA A 260 24.40 22.90 10.46
CA ALA A 260 25.79 22.45 10.53
C ALA A 260 25.92 21.05 9.91
N VAL A 261 26.64 20.93 8.80
CA VAL A 261 26.85 19.64 8.11
C VAL A 261 28.06 18.89 8.65
N ALA A 262 29.03 19.59 9.25
CA ALA A 262 30.15 18.95 9.93
C ALA A 262 30.79 19.88 10.97
N SER A 263 31.49 19.28 11.94
CA SER A 263 32.46 19.98 12.79
C SER A 263 33.89 19.53 12.47
N ILE A 264 34.83 20.46 12.53
CA ILE A 264 36.27 20.22 12.36
C ILE A 264 36.96 20.59 13.67
N ASP A 265 37.58 19.62 14.33
CA ASP A 265 38.26 19.82 15.60
C ASP A 265 39.64 20.52 15.43
N ALA A 266 40.31 20.81 16.55
CA ALA A 266 41.63 21.46 16.54
C ALA A 266 42.71 20.64 15.80
N ALA A 267 42.60 19.31 15.79
CA ALA A 267 43.50 18.42 15.05
C ALA A 267 43.16 18.33 13.55
N GLY A 268 42.00 18.85 13.14
CA GLY A 268 41.50 18.78 11.78
C GLY A 268 40.71 17.52 11.46
N ASN A 269 40.28 16.76 12.48
CA ASN A 269 39.37 15.63 12.28
C ASN A 269 37.96 16.14 12.00
N ILE A 270 37.29 15.49 11.04
CA ILE A 270 35.93 15.83 10.61
C ILE A 270 34.94 14.92 11.34
N THR A 271 33.92 15.52 11.94
CA THR A 271 32.73 14.79 12.41
C THR A 271 31.56 15.15 11.51
N ASP A 272 30.95 14.14 10.87
CA ASP A 272 29.74 14.29 10.06
C ASP A 272 28.55 14.57 11.00
N LEU A 273 27.88 15.70 10.80
CA LEU A 273 26.71 16.12 11.60
C LEU A 273 25.39 15.98 10.82
N ARG A 274 25.45 15.51 9.57
CA ARG A 274 24.29 15.38 8.69
C ARG A 274 23.35 14.28 9.17
N PRO A 275 22.06 14.58 9.38
CA PRO A 275 21.03 13.54 9.44
C PRO A 275 20.86 12.92 8.05
N LYS A 276 20.90 11.59 7.97
CA LYS A 276 20.87 10.86 6.70
C LYS A 276 19.46 10.35 6.39
N GLY A 277 18.97 10.63 5.20
CA GLY A 277 17.67 10.15 4.74
C GLY A 277 16.47 10.86 5.40
N THR A 278 15.29 10.26 5.25
CA THR A 278 14.03 10.78 5.81
C THR A 278 14.01 10.73 7.34
N LEU A 279 13.07 11.44 7.96
CA LEU A 279 12.90 11.40 9.42
C LEU A 279 12.65 9.96 9.93
N ASN A 280 11.97 9.12 9.14
CA ASN A 280 11.79 7.70 9.44
C ASN A 280 13.10 6.91 9.37
N ASP A 281 13.95 7.18 8.37
CA ASP A 281 15.28 6.54 8.25
C ASP A 281 16.18 6.93 9.42
N GLN A 282 16.13 8.20 9.82
CA GLN A 282 16.84 8.73 10.99
C GLN A 282 16.37 8.03 12.27
N ALA A 283 15.05 7.95 12.50
CA ALA A 283 14.47 7.27 13.65
C ALA A 283 14.83 5.76 13.68
N ALA A 284 14.81 5.10 12.52
CA ALA A 284 15.22 3.70 12.41
C ALA A 284 16.72 3.51 12.71
N SER A 285 17.57 4.41 12.23
CA SER A 285 19.01 4.38 12.50
C SER A 285 19.31 4.59 13.98
N ASP A 286 18.64 5.54 14.64
CA ASP A 286 18.78 5.79 16.07
C ASP A 286 18.27 4.59 16.90
N ALA A 287 17.14 4.00 16.51
CA ALA A 287 16.62 2.80 17.14
C ALA A 287 17.60 1.62 17.00
N LEU A 288 18.21 1.45 15.82
CA LEU A 288 19.21 0.42 15.58
C LEU A 288 20.47 0.65 16.41
N LYS A 289 20.99 1.89 16.46
CA LYS A 289 22.17 2.24 17.28
C LYS A 289 21.91 2.00 18.77
N LYS A 290 20.70 2.34 19.24
CA LYS A 290 20.27 2.04 20.61
C LYS A 290 20.16 0.53 20.85
N HIS A 291 19.63 -0.22 19.89
CA HIS A 291 19.52 -1.67 19.95
C HIS A 291 20.93 -2.32 20.02
N GLU A 292 21.85 -1.93 19.14
CA GLU A 292 23.25 -2.39 19.12
C GLU A 292 24.00 -2.17 20.45
N GLN A 293 23.71 -1.06 21.14
CA GLN A 293 24.29 -0.73 22.43
C GLN A 293 23.52 -1.34 23.62
N SER A 294 22.35 -1.92 23.38
CA SER A 294 21.53 -2.50 24.43
C SER A 294 21.84 -3.98 24.64
N ARG A 295 21.49 -4.48 25.82
CA ARG A 295 21.38 -5.91 26.09
C ARG A 295 19.93 -6.33 26.35
N ASN A 296 18.97 -5.58 25.83
CA ASN A 296 17.54 -5.77 26.12
C ASN A 296 16.93 -6.89 25.25
N HIS A 297 17.47 -8.09 25.39
CA HIS A 297 16.91 -9.31 24.81
C HIS A 297 16.58 -10.27 25.96
N PRO A 298 15.52 -11.09 25.82
CA PRO A 298 15.28 -12.17 26.76
C PRO A 298 16.50 -13.08 26.91
N ASP A 299 16.68 -13.65 28.09
CA ASP A 299 17.68 -14.70 28.30
C ASP A 299 17.33 -15.94 27.47
N ALA A 300 18.35 -16.64 27.00
CA ALA A 300 18.16 -17.88 26.26
C ALA A 300 17.63 -18.96 27.20
N THR A 301 16.66 -19.73 26.72
CA THR A 301 16.15 -20.92 27.42
C THR A 301 16.41 -22.16 26.57
N THR A 302 16.07 -23.34 27.10
CA THR A 302 16.14 -24.59 26.34
C THR A 302 15.14 -24.67 25.18
N SER A 303 14.17 -23.76 25.12
CA SER A 303 13.13 -23.70 24.08
C SER A 303 13.11 -22.40 23.26
N ALA A 304 13.80 -21.34 23.70
CA ALA A 304 13.82 -20.03 23.04
C ALA A 304 15.22 -19.42 22.97
N LYS A 305 15.55 -18.79 21.83
CA LYS A 305 16.84 -18.10 21.63
C LYS A 305 16.88 -16.78 22.43
N GLY A 306 18.04 -16.44 22.98
CA GLY A 306 18.25 -15.22 23.78
C GLY A 306 19.74 -14.97 24.09
N PHE A 307 20.05 -14.09 25.04
CA PHE A 307 21.42 -13.93 25.55
C PHE A 307 21.72 -14.93 26.67
N THR A 308 23.00 -15.31 26.81
CA THR A 308 23.42 -16.27 27.83
C THR A 308 24.71 -15.81 28.48
N GLN A 309 24.80 -15.95 29.81
CA GLN A 309 26.02 -15.71 30.55
C GLN A 309 26.74 -17.04 30.80
N LEU A 310 28.07 -17.03 30.71
CA LEU A 310 28.88 -18.25 30.74
C LEU A 310 29.52 -18.46 32.11
N SER A 311 29.53 -19.71 32.58
CA SER A 311 30.21 -20.12 33.82
C SER A 311 31.21 -21.26 33.57
N SER A 312 32.35 -21.19 34.26
CA SER A 312 33.36 -22.26 34.24
C SER A 312 33.35 -23.14 35.49
N ALA A 313 32.33 -23.00 36.36
CA ALA A 313 32.14 -23.88 37.51
C ALA A 313 31.69 -25.27 37.05
N THR A 314 32.17 -26.34 37.71
CA THR A 314 31.84 -27.74 37.38
C THR A 314 30.77 -28.35 38.27
N ASP A 315 30.28 -27.58 39.23
CA ASP A 315 29.31 -27.94 40.27
C ASP A 315 28.14 -26.93 40.35
N SER A 316 28.01 -26.06 39.35
CA SER A 316 26.95 -25.05 39.29
C SER A 316 25.57 -25.69 39.21
N THR A 317 24.65 -25.26 40.07
CA THR A 317 23.22 -25.62 40.03
C THR A 317 22.36 -24.55 39.33
N SER A 318 22.99 -23.51 38.75
CA SER A 318 22.27 -22.43 38.06
C SER A 318 21.67 -22.91 36.74
N GLU A 319 20.39 -22.60 36.51
CA GLU A 319 19.70 -22.80 35.24
C GLU A 319 19.80 -21.58 34.29
N GLU A 320 20.40 -20.48 34.76
CA GLU A 320 20.53 -19.22 34.02
C GLU A 320 21.90 -19.07 33.31
N LEU A 321 22.88 -19.92 33.66
CA LEU A 321 24.25 -19.86 33.16
C LEU A 321 24.59 -21.08 32.32
N ALA A 322 25.18 -20.89 31.14
CA ALA A 322 25.68 -21.99 30.32
C ALA A 322 27.13 -22.38 30.70
N ALA A 323 27.43 -23.68 30.64
CA ALA A 323 28.77 -24.19 30.87
C ALA A 323 29.73 -23.81 29.74
N THR A 324 30.95 -23.40 30.09
CA THR A 324 32.03 -23.18 29.11
C THR A 324 32.69 -24.49 28.69
N SER A 325 33.39 -24.48 27.54
CA SER A 325 34.27 -25.60 27.15
C SER A 325 35.32 -25.94 28.21
N LYS A 326 35.71 -24.95 29.05
CA LYS A 326 36.60 -25.17 30.20
C LYS A 326 35.92 -26.00 31.28
N ALA A 327 34.68 -25.70 31.65
CA ALA A 327 33.91 -26.52 32.61
C ALA A 327 33.71 -27.95 32.09
N VAL A 328 33.30 -28.10 30.83
CA VAL A 328 33.10 -29.42 30.20
C VAL A 328 34.40 -30.22 30.17
N LYS A 329 35.53 -29.58 29.84
CA LYS A 329 36.84 -30.25 29.85
C LYS A 329 37.23 -30.74 31.24
N ILE A 330 37.08 -29.92 32.28
CA ILE A 330 37.40 -30.32 33.66
C ILE A 330 36.52 -31.50 34.10
N ALA A 331 35.22 -31.48 33.79
CA ALA A 331 34.31 -32.58 34.10
C ALA A 331 34.69 -33.88 33.34
N MET A 332 35.06 -33.77 32.06
CA MET A 332 35.49 -34.92 31.25
C MET A 332 36.83 -35.49 31.73
N ASP A 333 37.79 -34.65 32.08
CA ASP A 333 39.09 -35.08 32.62
C ASP A 333 38.89 -35.80 33.98
N ASN A 334 37.97 -35.33 34.82
CA ASN A 334 37.59 -36.02 36.06
C ASN A 334 36.94 -37.39 35.78
N ALA A 335 35.99 -37.45 34.84
CA ALA A 335 35.30 -38.69 34.46
C ALA A 335 36.29 -39.72 33.90
N ASN A 336 37.20 -39.30 33.01
CA ASN A 336 38.23 -40.17 32.43
C ASN A 336 39.21 -40.74 33.48
N ALA A 337 39.43 -40.04 34.60
CA ALA A 337 40.33 -40.49 35.66
C ALA A 337 39.71 -41.55 36.58
N ARG A 338 38.37 -41.69 36.62
CA ARG A 338 37.65 -42.63 37.48
C ARG A 338 37.48 -43.98 36.79
N LEU A 339 37.85 -45.07 37.46
CA LEU A 339 37.81 -46.45 36.96
C LEU A 339 38.58 -46.65 35.65
N ALA A 340 39.64 -45.88 35.45
CA ALA A 340 40.48 -46.01 34.26
C ALA A 340 41.08 -47.41 34.17
N LYS A 341 41.01 -48.03 32.98
CA LYS A 341 41.38 -49.44 32.77
C LYS A 341 42.84 -49.74 33.12
N ASP A 342 43.73 -48.81 32.82
CA ASP A 342 45.17 -48.88 33.14
C ASP A 342 45.46 -48.76 34.65
N ARG A 343 44.54 -48.18 35.42
CA ARG A 343 44.63 -48.04 36.88
C ARG A 343 44.13 -49.27 37.65
N ASN A 344 43.51 -50.25 36.98
CA ASN A 344 43.05 -51.53 37.53
C ASN A 344 42.37 -51.44 38.92
N GLY A 345 41.52 -50.43 39.14
CA GLY A 345 40.78 -50.25 40.39
C GLY A 345 41.59 -49.64 41.55
N SER A 346 42.80 -49.10 41.31
CA SER A 346 43.61 -48.41 42.33
C SER A 346 42.96 -47.14 42.89
N ASP A 347 41.97 -46.58 42.20
CA ASP A 347 41.18 -45.43 42.63
C ASP A 347 39.94 -45.82 43.45
N ILE A 348 39.70 -47.12 43.67
CA ILE A 348 38.59 -47.63 44.49
C ILE A 348 39.05 -47.70 45.95
N PRO A 349 38.49 -46.90 46.88
CA PRO A 349 38.94 -46.86 48.27
C PRO A 349 38.76 -48.19 49.03
N ASN A 350 37.79 -49.02 48.62
CA ASN A 350 37.54 -50.34 49.19
C ASN A 350 37.11 -51.35 48.10
N PRO A 351 38.06 -52.06 47.46
CA PRO A 351 37.77 -53.01 46.39
C PRO A 351 36.87 -54.18 46.82
N ALA A 352 36.99 -54.67 48.06
CA ALA A 352 36.17 -55.77 48.56
C ALA A 352 34.70 -55.38 48.67
N LEU A 353 34.42 -54.21 49.27
CA LEU A 353 33.05 -53.67 49.34
C LEU A 353 32.50 -53.32 47.95
N PHE A 354 33.36 -52.85 47.02
CA PHE A 354 32.96 -52.60 45.64
C PHE A 354 32.50 -53.88 44.94
N VAL A 355 33.26 -54.98 45.04
CA VAL A 355 32.89 -56.31 44.49
C VAL A 355 31.59 -56.83 45.11
N GLN A 356 31.37 -56.57 46.39
CA GLN A 356 30.12 -56.88 47.07
C GLN A 356 28.94 -56.04 46.56
N ASN A 357 29.13 -54.74 46.37
CA ASN A 357 28.09 -53.81 45.93
C ASN A 357 27.68 -54.02 44.47
N ILE A 358 28.60 -54.44 43.59
CA ILE A 358 28.25 -54.85 42.21
C ILE A 358 27.63 -56.26 42.16
N GLY A 359 27.34 -56.88 43.31
CA GLY A 359 26.67 -58.16 43.43
C GLY A 359 27.55 -59.36 43.04
N LEU A 360 28.84 -59.15 42.78
CA LEU A 360 29.76 -60.21 42.38
C LEU A 360 30.33 -60.99 43.57
N GLN A 361 29.99 -60.63 44.82
CA GLN A 361 30.40 -61.44 45.98
C GLN A 361 29.91 -62.89 45.85
N GLY A 362 28.69 -63.10 45.35
CA GLY A 362 28.17 -64.44 45.09
C GLY A 362 28.97 -65.17 44.00
N THR A 363 29.46 -64.46 42.98
CA THR A 363 30.32 -65.01 41.93
C THR A 363 31.71 -65.35 42.46
N VAL A 364 32.31 -64.48 43.28
CA VAL A 364 33.58 -64.75 43.97
C VAL A 364 33.44 -65.98 44.87
N ASN A 365 32.38 -66.05 45.67
CA ASN A 365 32.12 -67.20 46.54
C ASN A 365 31.82 -68.50 45.76
N LYS A 366 31.19 -68.39 44.58
CA LYS A 366 30.99 -69.56 43.68
C LYS A 366 32.27 -69.95 42.94
N ALA A 367 33.11 -68.97 42.59
CA ALA A 367 34.41 -69.19 41.95
C ALA A 367 35.43 -69.84 42.90
N ASP A 368 35.30 -69.59 44.20
CA ASP A 368 36.06 -70.24 45.29
C ASP A 368 35.93 -71.78 45.28
N GLY A 369 34.92 -72.32 44.60
CA GLY A 369 34.74 -73.75 44.33
C GLY A 369 34.38 -74.09 42.87
N ALA A 370 34.61 -73.17 41.93
CA ALA A 370 34.35 -73.42 40.52
C ALA A 370 35.54 -74.11 39.85
N ILE A 371 35.23 -75.00 38.91
CA ILE A 371 36.23 -75.72 38.13
C ILE A 371 37.01 -74.77 37.24
N GLN A 372 38.32 -74.73 37.44
CA GLN A 372 39.24 -73.87 36.72
C GLN A 372 39.50 -74.39 35.31
N ARG A 373 39.82 -73.48 34.39
CA ARG A 373 40.16 -73.82 32.99
C ARG A 373 41.43 -74.68 32.88
N SER A 374 42.29 -74.68 33.91
CA SER A 374 43.45 -75.57 34.02
C SER A 374 43.09 -77.02 34.34
N GLY A 375 41.82 -77.30 34.65
CA GLY A 375 41.25 -78.63 34.88
C GLY A 375 41.03 -78.92 36.36
N ASP A 376 39.76 -79.14 36.73
CA ASP A 376 39.32 -79.81 37.97
C ASP A 376 38.23 -80.86 37.61
N ASN A 377 37.90 -81.77 38.53
CA ASN A 377 36.89 -82.82 38.32
C ASN A 377 35.55 -82.49 39.02
N MET A 378 34.41 -82.72 38.34
CA MET A 378 33.05 -82.66 38.93
C MET A 378 32.61 -84.03 39.45
N GLU A 379 31.89 -84.08 40.58
CA GLU A 379 31.17 -85.29 41.03
C GLU A 379 29.64 -85.04 41.11
N GLY A 380 28.84 -85.79 40.32
CA GLY A 380 27.36 -85.82 40.33
C GLY A 380 26.62 -85.45 39.01
N PRO A 381 25.33 -85.83 38.81
CA PRO A 381 24.53 -85.49 37.61
C PRO A 381 23.97 -84.05 37.59
N LEU A 382 23.85 -83.46 36.39
CA LEU A 382 23.40 -82.07 36.16
C LEU A 382 21.87 -81.94 36.22
N GLY A 383 21.33 -81.62 37.40
CA GLY A 383 19.90 -81.35 37.58
C GLY A 383 19.51 -79.94 37.13
N LEU A 384 18.84 -79.80 35.98
CA LEU A 384 18.18 -78.55 35.58
C LEU A 384 16.73 -78.54 36.09
N THR A 385 16.46 -77.78 37.15
CA THR A 385 15.14 -77.80 37.82
C THR A 385 14.05 -76.99 37.10
N ARG A 386 14.38 -76.22 36.04
CA ARG A 386 13.43 -75.46 35.22
C ARG A 386 14.06 -75.05 33.90
N THR A 387 13.71 -75.72 32.81
CA THR A 387 13.73 -75.09 31.48
C THR A 387 12.35 -74.48 31.27
N SER A 388 12.16 -73.21 31.64
CA SER A 388 10.88 -72.51 31.42
C SER A 388 10.70 -71.99 29.99
N SER A 389 11.26 -72.72 29.03
CA SER A 389 10.86 -72.62 27.64
C SER A 389 10.22 -73.95 27.30
N PHE A 390 8.89 -74.01 27.43
CA PHE A 390 8.00 -75.10 26.99
C PHE A 390 7.80 -76.33 27.91
N GLY A 391 6.67 -76.36 28.62
CA GLY A 391 6.07 -77.57 29.17
C GLY A 391 4.59 -77.63 28.76
N VAL A 392 4.15 -78.74 28.17
CA VAL A 392 2.74 -78.94 27.79
C VAL A 392 2.30 -80.34 28.21
N GLY A 393 1.18 -80.40 28.94
CA GLY A 393 0.51 -81.61 29.43
C GLY A 393 -0.92 -81.72 28.92
N THR A 394 -1.11 -81.56 27.61
CA THR A 394 -2.38 -81.79 26.89
C THR A 394 -2.17 -82.83 25.80
N GLU A 395 -3.15 -83.72 25.57
CA GLU A 395 -3.10 -84.63 24.42
C GLU A 395 -3.22 -83.81 23.14
N ASN A 396 -2.22 -83.92 22.25
CA ASN A 396 -2.17 -83.12 21.04
C ASN A 396 -2.93 -83.82 19.90
N SER A 397 -4.19 -83.40 19.65
CA SER A 397 -4.99 -83.86 18.51
C SER A 397 -4.80 -83.02 17.24
N LEU A 398 -4.00 -81.95 17.29
CA LEU A 398 -3.56 -81.22 16.09
C LEU A 398 -2.62 -82.06 15.22
N GLY A 399 -1.83 -82.96 15.83
CA GLY A 399 -0.90 -83.88 15.17
C GLY A 399 0.32 -83.19 14.53
N GLY A 400 1.32 -84.00 14.16
CA GLY A 400 2.57 -83.53 13.54
C GLY A 400 3.46 -82.69 14.48
N ASN A 401 4.28 -81.81 13.91
CA ASN A 401 5.11 -80.85 14.66
C ASN A 401 4.23 -79.69 15.13
N SER A 402 3.58 -79.85 16.28
CA SER A 402 2.63 -78.88 16.80
C SER A 402 2.68 -78.79 18.31
N ILE A 403 2.12 -77.71 18.80
CA ILE A 403 1.89 -77.40 20.20
C ILE A 403 0.39 -77.17 20.33
N ALA A 404 -0.30 -78.05 21.05
CA ALA A 404 -1.66 -77.79 21.51
C ALA A 404 -1.61 -76.95 22.79
N ILE A 405 -2.49 -75.95 22.93
CA ILE A 405 -2.56 -75.06 24.10
C ILE A 405 -4.02 -74.98 24.55
N GLY A 406 -4.29 -75.42 25.78
CA GLY A 406 -5.64 -75.37 26.36
C GLY A 406 -6.40 -76.68 26.21
N ASP A 407 -7.08 -76.87 25.09
CA ASP A 407 -7.71 -78.14 24.68
C ASP A 407 -6.81 -78.91 23.69
N ASN A 408 -7.32 -80.02 23.14
CA ASN A 408 -6.55 -80.90 22.27
C ASN A 408 -6.53 -80.44 20.80
N ASP A 409 -7.29 -79.42 20.41
CA ASP A 409 -7.49 -79.05 19.00
C ASP A 409 -7.31 -77.57 18.67
N SER A 410 -6.67 -76.82 19.57
CA SER A 410 -6.25 -75.42 19.39
C SER A 410 -4.75 -75.22 19.71
N GLY A 411 -4.04 -74.36 18.96
CA GLY A 411 -2.61 -74.09 19.21
C GLY A 411 -1.77 -73.73 17.98
N PHE A 412 -0.45 -73.96 18.05
CA PHE A 412 0.50 -73.68 16.97
C PHE A 412 0.87 -74.97 16.23
N LYS A 413 0.78 -74.98 14.91
CA LYS A 413 1.11 -76.17 14.12
C LYS A 413 2.04 -75.82 12.97
N SER A 414 3.09 -76.60 12.77
CA SER A 414 3.90 -76.50 11.56
C SER A 414 3.03 -76.74 10.33
N ASN A 415 3.11 -75.82 9.37
CA ASN A 415 2.32 -75.84 8.14
C ASN A 415 3.22 -75.96 6.90
N GLY A 416 4.33 -76.70 7.03
CA GLY A 416 5.40 -76.79 6.02
C GLY A 416 6.65 -76.01 6.41
N ASP A 417 7.67 -76.05 5.56
CA ASP A 417 8.99 -75.47 5.80
C ASP A 417 8.91 -73.96 6.09
N GLY A 418 9.33 -73.55 7.29
CA GLY A 418 9.32 -72.14 7.74
C GLY A 418 7.96 -71.56 8.16
N ASN A 419 6.86 -72.33 8.10
CA ASN A 419 5.50 -71.81 8.33
C ASN A 419 4.88 -72.32 9.64
N ILE A 420 4.31 -71.42 10.44
CA ILE A 420 3.60 -71.73 11.70
C ILE A 420 2.12 -71.33 11.57
N ALA A 421 1.23 -72.31 11.51
CA ALA A 421 -0.22 -72.13 11.57
C ALA A 421 -0.74 -71.89 12.99
N LEU A 422 -1.78 -71.08 13.08
CA LEU A 422 -2.65 -70.85 14.22
C LEU A 422 -3.91 -71.69 14.03
N MET A 423 -4.12 -72.67 14.89
CA MET A 423 -5.25 -73.60 14.86
C MET A 423 -6.21 -73.26 15.99
N ALA A 424 -7.52 -73.27 15.72
CA ALA A 424 -8.57 -73.13 16.73
C ALA A 424 -9.73 -74.08 16.39
N ASN A 425 -10.13 -74.94 17.33
CA ASN A 425 -11.17 -75.95 17.14
C ASN A 425 -10.98 -76.78 15.85
N SER A 426 -9.78 -77.30 15.62
CA SER A 426 -9.39 -78.04 14.41
C SER A 426 -9.46 -77.26 13.09
N VAL A 427 -9.67 -75.94 13.12
CA VAL A 427 -9.75 -75.08 11.93
C VAL A 427 -8.53 -74.17 11.86
N LEU A 428 -7.96 -73.99 10.67
CA LEU A 428 -6.90 -73.01 10.43
C LEU A 428 -7.46 -71.59 10.59
N ALA A 429 -7.07 -70.90 11.66
CA ALA A 429 -7.46 -69.53 11.95
C ALA A 429 -6.53 -68.50 11.27
N GLY A 430 -5.24 -68.83 11.12
CA GLY A 430 -4.23 -67.96 10.50
C GLY A 430 -2.85 -68.63 10.43
N TYR A 431 -1.82 -67.96 9.91
CA TYR A 431 -0.43 -68.48 9.94
C TYR A 431 0.62 -67.37 9.81
N PHE A 432 1.84 -67.68 10.27
CA PHE A 432 3.08 -66.91 10.06
C PHE A 432 3.99 -67.65 9.09
N THR A 433 4.63 -66.91 8.19
CA THR A 433 5.77 -67.37 7.38
C THR A 433 6.93 -66.38 7.54
N GLU A 434 8.07 -66.64 6.93
CA GLU A 434 9.17 -65.67 6.85
C GLU A 434 8.76 -64.32 6.24
N ASN A 435 7.68 -64.26 5.44
CA ASN A 435 7.32 -63.09 4.65
C ASN A 435 5.87 -62.59 4.86
N GLU A 436 5.02 -63.28 5.62
CA GLU A 436 3.59 -62.95 5.75
C GLU A 436 2.94 -63.35 7.10
N LEU A 437 1.94 -62.57 7.54
CA LEU A 437 1.02 -62.89 8.64
C LEU A 437 -0.44 -62.85 8.15
N GLN A 438 -1.13 -64.00 8.09
CA GLN A 438 -2.53 -64.10 7.61
C GLN A 438 -3.54 -64.55 8.69
N HIS A 439 -4.81 -64.13 8.54
CA HIS A 439 -5.98 -64.59 9.30
C HIS A 439 -7.20 -64.76 8.37
N ARG A 440 -8.07 -65.75 8.67
CA ARG A 440 -9.08 -66.30 7.75
C ARG A 440 -10.15 -65.32 7.26
N GLU A 441 -10.48 -64.27 8.02
CA GLU A 441 -11.44 -63.22 7.58
C GLU A 441 -10.83 -61.80 7.46
N LYS A 442 -9.52 -61.76 7.12
CA LYS A 442 -8.65 -60.62 6.73
C LYS A 442 -7.69 -60.12 7.81
N ILE A 443 -6.39 -60.27 7.54
CA ILE A 443 -5.35 -59.43 8.17
C ILE A 443 -4.37 -58.78 7.18
N LEU A 444 -4.14 -59.28 5.95
CA LEU A 444 -3.30 -58.60 4.93
C LEU A 444 -3.72 -59.01 3.50
N THR A 445 -4.13 -58.07 2.65
CA THR A 445 -4.31 -58.31 1.20
C THR A 445 -3.72 -57.14 0.41
N LYS A 446 -3.38 -57.33 -0.88
CA LYS A 446 -2.93 -56.24 -1.79
C LYS A 446 -3.89 -55.04 -1.83
N VAL A 447 -5.15 -55.24 -1.46
CA VAL A 447 -6.17 -54.20 -1.34
C VAL A 447 -6.81 -54.27 0.04
N PHE A 448 -6.55 -53.28 0.89
CA PHE A 448 -7.33 -53.11 2.12
C PHE A 448 -8.77 -52.75 1.75
N LYS A 449 -9.68 -53.73 1.81
CA LYS A 449 -11.12 -53.51 1.62
C LYS A 449 -11.78 -53.34 2.98
N ALA A 450 -12.24 -52.13 3.29
CA ALA A 450 -13.11 -51.88 4.44
C ALA A 450 -14.33 -52.82 4.38
N LEU A 451 -14.66 -53.48 5.49
CA LEU A 451 -15.88 -54.26 5.61
C LEU A 451 -17.06 -53.28 5.70
N VAL A 452 -18.13 -53.54 4.96
CA VAL A 452 -19.36 -52.74 4.97
C VAL A 452 -20.45 -53.65 5.51
N GLU A 453 -21.07 -53.26 6.62
CA GLU A 453 -22.15 -54.01 7.25
C GLU A 453 -23.44 -53.22 7.09
N ASN A 454 -24.54 -53.88 6.68
CA ASN A 454 -25.84 -53.25 6.47
C ASN A 454 -25.82 -52.03 5.52
N ASN A 455 -24.89 -51.99 4.56
CA ASN A 455 -24.64 -50.86 3.65
C ASN A 455 -24.06 -49.60 4.33
N TRP A 456 -23.47 -49.75 5.52
CA TRP A 456 -22.72 -48.70 6.22
C TRP A 456 -21.26 -49.12 6.37
N SER A 457 -20.33 -48.27 5.95
CA SER A 457 -18.93 -48.47 6.32
C SER A 457 -18.73 -48.10 7.80
N PRO A 458 -17.80 -48.75 8.52
CA PRO A 458 -17.39 -48.33 9.85
C PRO A 458 -17.09 -46.83 9.85
N GLY A 459 -17.70 -46.07 10.76
CA GLY A 459 -17.55 -44.61 10.78
C GLY A 459 -18.57 -43.79 10.01
N ALA A 460 -19.42 -44.40 9.20
CA ALA A 460 -20.53 -43.69 8.55
C ALA A 460 -21.53 -43.19 9.62
N GLY A 461 -21.97 -41.94 9.50
CA GLY A 461 -22.77 -41.24 10.51
C GLY A 461 -23.20 -39.85 10.04
N GLY A 462 -23.93 -39.12 10.89
CA GLY A 462 -24.27 -37.72 10.60
C GLY A 462 -23.01 -36.84 10.50
N LEU A 463 -23.01 -35.86 9.59
CA LEU A 463 -21.83 -35.01 9.30
C LEU A 463 -21.24 -34.35 10.56
N GLY A 464 -22.10 -33.92 11.49
CA GLY A 464 -21.68 -33.29 12.75
C GLY A 464 -20.96 -34.21 13.74
N ALA A 465 -20.98 -35.53 13.53
CA ALA A 465 -20.32 -36.50 14.41
C ALA A 465 -18.88 -36.83 13.97
N GLN A 466 -18.41 -36.31 12.83
CA GLN A 466 -17.12 -36.66 12.21
C GLN A 466 -15.91 -36.50 13.13
N LEU A 467 -15.90 -35.52 14.04
CA LEU A 467 -14.79 -35.31 14.97
C LEU A 467 -14.63 -36.46 15.99
N ASN A 468 -15.71 -37.18 16.28
CA ASN A 468 -15.77 -38.20 17.34
C ASN A 468 -16.06 -39.62 16.81
N SER A 469 -16.32 -39.79 15.51
CA SER A 469 -16.61 -41.09 14.88
C SER A 469 -15.35 -41.70 14.27
N GLY A 470 -15.16 -43.02 14.36
CA GLY A 470 -14.06 -43.75 13.70
C GLY A 470 -14.16 -43.78 12.17
N ALA A 471 -13.17 -44.32 11.46
CA ALA A 471 -13.24 -44.70 10.04
C ALA A 471 -12.25 -45.83 9.76
N PRO A 472 -12.39 -46.61 8.67
CA PRO A 472 -11.51 -47.75 8.39
C PRO A 472 -10.05 -47.32 8.16
N PHE A 473 -9.84 -46.07 7.73
CA PHE A 473 -8.54 -45.43 7.61
C PHE A 473 -8.56 -44.13 8.41
N MET A 474 -8.28 -44.24 9.70
CA MET A 474 -8.21 -43.12 10.64
C MET A 474 -6.90 -43.18 11.43
N LEU A 475 -6.25 -42.03 11.58
CA LEU A 475 -5.24 -41.83 12.61
C LEU A 475 -5.91 -41.28 13.88
N PRO A 476 -5.50 -41.69 15.08
CA PRO A 476 -6.05 -41.16 16.32
C PRO A 476 -5.79 -39.65 16.43
N LEU A 477 -6.58 -38.96 17.26
CA LEU A 477 -6.40 -37.54 17.54
C LEU A 477 -4.99 -37.27 18.07
N ILE A 478 -4.28 -36.32 17.45
CA ILE A 478 -2.97 -35.83 17.89
C ILE A 478 -3.15 -34.39 18.36
N GLN A 479 -2.77 -34.10 19.60
CA GLN A 479 -2.75 -32.74 20.14
C GLN A 479 -1.32 -32.18 20.07
N ARG A 480 -1.19 -30.96 19.55
CA ARG A 480 0.08 -30.24 19.42
C ARG A 480 0.05 -28.95 20.23
N PRO A 481 1.22 -28.48 20.72
CA PRO A 481 1.33 -27.15 21.33
C PRO A 481 0.89 -26.04 20.37
N ASN A 482 0.46 -24.90 20.91
CA ASN A 482 0.25 -23.69 20.11
C ASN A 482 1.55 -23.26 19.42
N ASN A 483 1.44 -22.59 18.28
CA ASN A 483 2.57 -22.06 17.50
C ASN A 483 3.50 -23.13 16.89
N ASP A 484 2.99 -24.35 16.72
CA ASP A 484 3.72 -25.48 16.18
C ASP A 484 3.36 -25.72 14.70
N ASN A 485 4.35 -25.69 13.81
CA ASN A 485 4.16 -25.81 12.36
C ASN A 485 4.51 -27.22 11.89
N ASN A 486 3.53 -28.12 11.85
CA ASN A 486 3.74 -29.50 11.38
C ASN A 486 2.69 -29.93 10.37
N TYR A 487 3.12 -30.83 9.48
CA TYR A 487 2.27 -31.52 8.53
C TYR A 487 2.16 -33.00 8.91
N PHE A 488 0.93 -33.48 9.08
CA PHE A 488 0.57 -34.83 9.48
C PHE A 488 -0.10 -35.56 8.30
N PRO A 489 0.67 -36.20 7.41
CA PRO A 489 0.10 -36.96 6.29
C PRO A 489 -0.54 -38.25 6.80
N PHE A 490 -1.76 -38.56 6.34
CA PHE A 490 -2.38 -39.88 6.52
C PHE A 490 -2.30 -40.74 5.26
N TRP A 491 -1.92 -40.13 4.13
CA TRP A 491 -1.55 -40.83 2.90
C TRP A 491 -0.35 -40.13 2.24
N LYS A 492 0.62 -40.91 1.76
CA LYS A 492 1.79 -40.42 1.01
C LYS A 492 2.30 -41.47 0.03
N GLN A 493 2.67 -41.05 -1.17
CA GLN A 493 3.36 -41.86 -2.16
C GLN A 493 4.49 -41.04 -2.81
N ILE A 494 5.58 -41.71 -3.17
CA ILE A 494 6.68 -41.13 -3.95
C ILE A 494 6.83 -41.96 -5.22
N VAL A 495 6.81 -41.31 -6.37
CA VAL A 495 7.01 -41.95 -7.68
C VAL A 495 8.01 -41.13 -8.48
N SER A 496 8.87 -41.82 -9.23
CA SER A 496 9.75 -41.19 -10.22
C SER A 496 9.72 -41.99 -11.53
N LEU A 497 9.87 -41.30 -12.66
CA LEU A 497 10.23 -41.95 -13.93
C LEU A 497 11.74 -42.23 -13.92
N LEU A 498 12.19 -43.24 -14.68
CA LEU A 498 13.61 -43.63 -14.72
C LEU A 498 14.56 -42.47 -15.10
N ALA A 499 14.08 -41.54 -15.93
CA ALA A 499 14.81 -40.33 -16.35
C ALA A 499 14.19 -39.02 -15.82
N GLY A 500 13.21 -39.10 -14.91
CA GLY A 500 12.49 -37.95 -14.37
C GLY A 500 12.87 -37.63 -12.92
N TYR A 501 12.33 -36.52 -12.42
CA TYR A 501 12.47 -36.12 -11.02
C TYR A 501 11.39 -36.77 -10.15
N PRO A 502 11.70 -37.14 -8.90
CA PRO A 502 10.72 -37.76 -8.00
C PRO A 502 9.65 -36.75 -7.58
N VAL A 503 8.40 -37.19 -7.54
CA VAL A 503 7.29 -36.43 -6.98
C VAL A 503 6.72 -37.20 -5.80
N ALA A 504 6.69 -36.55 -4.63
CA ALA A 504 5.97 -37.00 -3.46
C ALA A 504 4.58 -36.35 -3.45
N ALA A 505 3.52 -37.15 -3.56
CA ALA A 505 2.15 -36.69 -3.34
C ALA A 505 1.67 -37.14 -1.96
N SER A 506 1.00 -36.26 -1.23
CA SER A 506 0.44 -36.58 0.09
C SER A 506 -0.82 -35.79 0.40
N MET A 507 -1.62 -36.33 1.32
CA MET A 507 -2.78 -35.66 1.90
C MET A 507 -2.71 -35.77 3.42
N GLY A 508 -2.98 -34.68 4.10
CA GLY A 508 -2.79 -34.59 5.54
C GLY A 508 -3.44 -33.38 6.19
N ILE A 509 -3.21 -33.26 7.49
CA ILE A 509 -3.60 -32.12 8.31
C ILE A 509 -2.36 -31.30 8.62
N MET A 510 -2.44 -29.98 8.46
CA MET A 510 -1.35 -29.05 8.74
C MET A 510 -1.73 -28.16 9.92
N THR A 511 -0.83 -28.05 10.88
CA THR A 511 -0.86 -27.04 11.93
C THR A 511 -0.09 -25.82 11.42
N SER A 512 -0.72 -24.65 11.43
CA SER A 512 -0.05 -23.37 11.19
C SER A 512 0.11 -22.70 12.55
N GLY A 513 1.27 -22.12 12.82
CA GLY A 513 1.72 -21.69 14.14
C GLY A 513 1.00 -20.46 14.69
N GLN A 514 -0.32 -20.38 14.52
CA GLN A 514 -1.27 -19.48 15.13
C GLN A 514 -2.27 -20.31 15.95
N THR A 515 -3.05 -19.71 16.83
CA THR A 515 -4.09 -20.40 17.63
C THR A 515 -5.33 -20.79 16.82
N ASN A 516 -5.16 -21.16 15.55
CA ASN A 516 -6.24 -21.44 14.60
C ASN A 516 -6.50 -22.94 14.44
N PHE A 517 -7.67 -23.28 13.85
CA PHE A 517 -8.00 -24.67 13.50
C PHE A 517 -6.95 -25.27 12.55
N PRO A 518 -6.56 -26.54 12.73
CA PRO A 518 -5.72 -27.25 11.76
C PRO A 518 -6.36 -27.23 10.36
N GLN A 519 -5.53 -27.11 9.34
CA GLN A 519 -5.93 -26.98 7.94
C GLN A 519 -5.81 -28.32 7.22
N ILE A 520 -6.65 -28.56 6.22
CA ILE A 520 -6.51 -29.74 5.36
C ILE A 520 -5.58 -29.36 4.21
N ALA A 521 -4.59 -30.22 3.91
CA ALA A 521 -3.60 -29.96 2.89
C ALA A 521 -3.46 -31.14 1.91
N ILE A 522 -3.35 -30.81 0.62
CA ILE A 522 -2.86 -31.71 -0.42
C ILE A 522 -1.52 -31.14 -0.88
N HIS A 523 -0.46 -31.94 -0.82
CA HIS A 523 0.91 -31.50 -1.03
C HIS A 523 1.61 -32.35 -2.08
N ALA A 524 2.15 -31.68 -3.10
CA ALA A 524 3.03 -32.26 -4.11
C ALA A 524 4.43 -31.65 -3.99
N LYS A 525 5.40 -32.44 -3.49
CA LYS A 525 6.79 -32.01 -3.29
C LYS A 525 7.71 -32.71 -4.30
N THR A 526 8.62 -31.95 -4.89
CA THR A 526 9.75 -32.52 -5.64
C THR A 526 11.07 -32.19 -4.92
N ASP A 527 12.17 -32.71 -5.46
CA ASP A 527 13.56 -32.37 -5.09
C ASP A 527 13.94 -30.89 -5.33
N PHE A 528 13.08 -30.09 -5.96
CA PHE A 528 13.24 -28.65 -6.14
C PHE A 528 12.10 -27.87 -5.47
N ASP A 529 12.43 -26.86 -4.67
CA ASP A 529 11.43 -26.08 -3.93
C ASP A 529 10.51 -25.26 -4.84
N VAL A 530 11.00 -24.83 -6.01
CA VAL A 530 10.20 -24.07 -7.00
C VAL A 530 9.00 -24.86 -7.55
N ASN A 531 9.10 -26.19 -7.51
CA ASN A 531 8.07 -27.10 -8.02
C ASN A 531 7.14 -27.60 -6.92
N ASP A 532 7.33 -27.15 -5.67
CA ASP A 532 6.41 -27.45 -4.59
C ASP A 532 5.02 -26.84 -4.87
N LYS A 533 3.97 -27.63 -4.69
CA LYS A 533 2.58 -27.22 -4.89
C LYS A 533 1.76 -27.69 -3.68
N LEU A 534 1.19 -26.71 -2.98
CA LEU A 534 0.41 -26.91 -1.77
C LEU A 534 -0.99 -26.34 -1.96
N TRP A 535 -2.00 -27.20 -1.92
CA TRP A 535 -3.41 -26.82 -1.88
C TRP A 535 -3.90 -26.89 -0.44
N ILE A 536 -4.53 -25.82 0.04
CA ILE A 536 -5.01 -25.70 1.43
C ILE A 536 -6.51 -25.47 1.44
N PHE A 537 -7.20 -26.22 2.28
CA PHE A 537 -8.58 -25.94 2.69
C PHE A 537 -8.54 -25.46 4.14
N ASP A 538 -8.77 -24.16 4.31
CA ASP A 538 -8.74 -23.50 5.60
C ASP A 538 -10.08 -23.69 6.33
N VAL A 539 -10.05 -24.45 7.41
CA VAL A 539 -11.26 -24.80 8.17
C VAL A 539 -11.82 -23.59 8.93
N ALA A 540 -10.96 -22.64 9.32
CA ALA A 540 -11.38 -21.47 10.10
C ALA A 540 -12.05 -20.42 9.22
N SER A 541 -11.47 -20.11 8.05
CA SER A 541 -11.99 -19.09 7.14
C SER A 541 -12.91 -19.62 6.03
N GLY A 542 -12.88 -20.93 5.77
CA GLY A 542 -13.51 -21.53 4.59
C GLY A 542 -12.75 -21.27 3.28
N GLU A 543 -11.56 -20.67 3.34
CA GLU A 543 -10.75 -20.35 2.17
C GLU A 543 -10.16 -21.61 1.52
N PHE A 544 -10.23 -21.69 0.19
CA PHE A 544 -9.47 -22.64 -0.61
C PHE A 544 -8.29 -21.93 -1.28
N ARG A 545 -7.06 -22.29 -0.91
CA ARG A 545 -5.83 -21.77 -1.51
C ARG A 545 -5.28 -22.77 -2.52
N SER A 546 -5.13 -22.34 -3.77
CA SER A 546 -4.52 -23.13 -4.83
C SER A 546 -3.20 -22.50 -5.29
N PRO A 547 -2.12 -23.29 -5.49
CA PRO A 547 -0.84 -22.79 -5.97
C PRO A 547 -0.81 -22.56 -7.50
N GLY A 548 -1.96 -22.70 -8.17
CA GLY A 548 -2.09 -22.58 -9.63
C GLY A 548 -3.47 -22.09 -10.04
N ARG A 549 -3.71 -22.07 -11.36
CA ARG A 549 -4.98 -21.60 -11.95
C ARG A 549 -6.11 -22.58 -11.63
N LEU A 550 -7.27 -22.05 -11.26
CA LEU A 550 -8.52 -22.79 -11.19
C LEU A 550 -9.27 -22.64 -12.50
N LEU A 551 -9.54 -23.77 -13.16
CA LEU A 551 -10.33 -23.83 -14.39
C LEU A 551 -11.68 -24.46 -14.05
N GLY A 552 -12.76 -23.77 -14.37
CA GLY A 552 -14.13 -24.24 -14.16
C GLY A 552 -15.04 -23.75 -15.28
N THR A 553 -16.08 -24.53 -15.57
CA THR A 553 -17.12 -24.12 -16.53
C THR A 553 -17.98 -23.00 -15.97
N GLU A 554 -18.26 -23.03 -14.67
CA GLU A 554 -18.97 -21.97 -13.95
C GLU A 554 -18.38 -21.83 -12.54
N ILE A 555 -18.45 -20.63 -11.98
CA ILE A 555 -18.04 -20.35 -10.59
C ILE A 555 -19.27 -19.89 -9.84
N PHE A 556 -19.73 -20.70 -8.88
CA PHE A 556 -20.77 -20.32 -7.93
C PHE A 556 -20.13 -19.71 -6.70
N LEU A 557 -20.34 -18.41 -6.50
CA LEU A 557 -19.95 -17.72 -5.28
C LEU A 557 -21.11 -17.81 -4.28
N SER A 558 -20.82 -17.74 -2.98
CA SER A 558 -21.84 -17.93 -1.93
C SER A 558 -23.06 -17.03 -2.16
N GLY A 559 -24.26 -17.62 -2.21
CA GLY A 559 -25.51 -16.92 -2.47
C GLY A 559 -25.97 -17.02 -3.93
N LYS A 560 -26.40 -15.89 -4.52
CA LYS A 560 -26.94 -15.82 -5.90
C LYS A 560 -25.90 -15.37 -6.94
N THR A 561 -24.68 -15.04 -6.52
CA THR A 561 -23.65 -14.54 -7.42
C THR A 561 -22.96 -15.69 -8.15
N ARG A 562 -22.90 -15.63 -9.48
CA ARG A 562 -22.16 -16.61 -10.28
C ARG A 562 -21.49 -16.00 -11.49
N ILE A 563 -20.37 -16.60 -11.90
CA ILE A 563 -19.67 -16.31 -13.15
C ILE A 563 -19.98 -17.45 -14.12
N ALA A 564 -20.61 -17.13 -15.25
CA ALA A 564 -20.97 -18.08 -16.28
C ALA A 564 -19.80 -18.38 -17.22
N ALA A 565 -19.93 -19.45 -18.02
CA ALA A 565 -18.90 -19.91 -18.95
C ALA A 565 -18.51 -18.88 -20.03
N ASP A 566 -19.41 -17.95 -20.36
CA ASP A 566 -19.20 -16.87 -21.32
C ASP A 566 -18.52 -15.62 -20.70
N GLY A 567 -18.21 -15.67 -19.40
CA GLY A 567 -17.65 -14.56 -18.63
C GLY A 567 -18.69 -13.58 -18.09
N ASN A 568 -19.98 -13.82 -18.31
CA ASN A 568 -21.05 -12.99 -17.75
C ASN A 568 -21.18 -13.23 -16.24
N ILE A 569 -21.59 -12.18 -15.52
CA ILE A 569 -21.67 -12.19 -14.06
C ILE A 569 -23.13 -11.95 -13.65
N ASN A 570 -23.70 -12.87 -12.87
CA ASN A 570 -25.00 -12.69 -12.23
C ASN A 570 -24.79 -12.21 -10.79
N SER A 571 -25.53 -11.19 -10.35
CA SER A 571 -25.50 -10.73 -8.95
C SER A 571 -26.75 -9.93 -8.59
N ASP A 572 -27.12 -9.95 -7.31
CA ASP A 572 -28.20 -9.11 -6.76
C ASP A 572 -27.88 -7.61 -6.89
N VAL A 573 -26.60 -7.21 -6.93
CA VAL A 573 -26.17 -5.82 -7.13
C VAL A 573 -26.74 -5.22 -8.43
N TRP A 574 -26.87 -6.05 -9.48
CA TRP A 574 -27.38 -5.65 -10.79
C TRP A 574 -28.84 -6.07 -11.01
N GLY A 575 -29.46 -6.76 -10.04
CA GLY A 575 -30.78 -7.37 -10.18
C GLY A 575 -30.84 -8.52 -11.20
N GLY A 576 -29.70 -9.18 -11.50
CA GLY A 576 -29.60 -10.21 -12.52
C GLY A 576 -28.23 -10.25 -13.20
N TRP A 577 -28.22 -10.44 -14.52
CA TRP A 577 -27.00 -10.50 -15.33
C TRP A 577 -26.42 -9.12 -15.63
N LEU A 578 -25.08 -9.02 -15.59
CA LEU A 578 -24.35 -7.79 -15.82
C LEU A 578 -24.57 -7.22 -17.21
N ASN A 579 -24.59 -8.04 -18.26
CA ASN A 579 -24.85 -7.57 -19.63
C ASN A 579 -26.21 -6.86 -19.74
N ASP A 580 -27.27 -7.45 -19.17
CA ASP A 580 -28.62 -6.88 -19.19
C ASP A 580 -28.68 -5.56 -18.42
N TYR A 581 -27.95 -5.47 -17.31
CA TYR A 581 -27.82 -4.23 -16.55
C TYR A 581 -27.12 -3.14 -17.35
N LEU A 582 -26.00 -3.46 -18.01
CA LEU A 582 -25.25 -2.51 -18.82
C LEU A 582 -26.10 -1.98 -19.98
N ASP A 583 -26.81 -2.87 -20.69
CA ASP A 583 -27.67 -2.51 -21.83
C ASP A 583 -28.88 -1.66 -21.41
N LYS A 584 -29.41 -1.83 -20.20
CA LYS A 584 -30.56 -1.05 -19.68
C LYS A 584 -30.15 0.27 -19.05
N THR A 585 -28.92 0.38 -18.54
CA THR A 585 -28.49 1.50 -17.70
C THR A 585 -27.69 2.55 -18.48
N TYR A 586 -26.93 2.12 -19.49
CA TYR A 586 -26.03 3.00 -20.23
C TYR A 586 -26.40 3.10 -21.72
N ASN A 587 -26.20 4.28 -22.29
CA ASN A 587 -26.33 4.47 -23.73
C ASN A 587 -25.27 3.67 -24.49
N LYS A 588 -25.67 3.06 -25.60
CA LYS A 588 -24.77 2.36 -26.51
C LYS A 588 -23.82 3.35 -27.18
N LYS A 589 -22.60 2.89 -27.46
CA LYS A 589 -21.60 3.71 -28.15
C LYS A 589 -22.08 4.05 -29.56
N ASN A 590 -22.19 5.34 -29.84
CA ASN A 590 -22.60 5.86 -31.15
C ASN A 590 -21.59 5.49 -32.24
N THR A 591 -22.08 5.33 -33.48
CA THR A 591 -21.26 5.09 -34.67
C THR A 591 -21.32 6.29 -35.61
N ALA A 592 -20.24 6.58 -36.34
CA ALA A 592 -20.19 7.73 -37.25
C ALA A 592 -19.20 7.54 -38.41
N SER A 593 -19.46 8.24 -39.52
CA SER A 593 -18.54 8.52 -40.61
C SER A 593 -18.33 10.04 -40.70
N LEU A 594 -17.13 10.52 -40.37
CA LEU A 594 -16.83 11.95 -40.17
C LEU A 594 -16.27 12.65 -41.43
N GLY A 595 -16.63 12.17 -42.62
CA GLY A 595 -16.25 12.83 -43.88
C GLY A 595 -17.06 14.10 -44.18
N ASP A 596 -16.64 14.85 -45.19
CA ASP A 596 -17.35 16.05 -45.69
C ASP A 596 -18.80 15.76 -46.08
N THR A 597 -19.06 14.53 -46.53
CA THR A 597 -20.39 13.93 -46.64
C THR A 597 -20.42 12.75 -45.67
N GLY A 598 -21.03 12.96 -44.51
CA GLY A 598 -20.90 12.08 -43.34
C GLY A 598 -22.22 11.78 -42.66
N TRP A 599 -22.14 10.98 -41.59
CA TRP A 599 -23.27 10.66 -40.74
C TRP A 599 -22.82 10.30 -39.32
N TYR A 600 -23.70 10.48 -38.34
CA TYR A 600 -23.58 9.81 -37.04
C TYR A 600 -24.92 9.15 -36.68
N ARG A 601 -24.83 8.08 -35.88
CA ARG A 601 -25.96 7.31 -35.39
C ARG A 601 -25.87 7.12 -33.89
N ASP A 602 -26.95 7.48 -33.21
CA ASP A 602 -27.19 7.05 -31.85
C ASP A 602 -27.62 5.58 -31.84
N GLU A 603 -26.77 4.70 -31.33
CA GLU A 603 -27.04 3.26 -31.28
C GLU A 603 -28.06 2.88 -30.20
N SER A 604 -28.39 3.80 -29.29
CA SER A 604 -29.38 3.60 -28.23
C SER A 604 -30.79 3.85 -28.74
N THR A 605 -30.98 4.92 -29.51
CA THR A 605 -32.30 5.33 -30.03
C THR A 605 -32.54 4.95 -31.49
N GLY A 606 -31.47 4.64 -32.23
CA GLY A 606 -31.49 4.45 -33.68
C GLY A 606 -31.58 5.75 -34.46
N PHE A 607 -31.52 6.93 -33.81
CA PHE A 607 -31.52 8.22 -34.48
C PHE A 607 -30.27 8.39 -35.33
N ILE A 608 -30.45 8.80 -36.57
CA ILE A 608 -29.39 9.04 -37.54
C ILE A 608 -29.46 10.50 -37.96
N GLU A 609 -28.30 11.12 -38.02
CA GLU A 609 -28.09 12.40 -38.65
C GLU A 609 -27.04 12.26 -39.75
N GLN A 610 -27.33 12.83 -40.91
CA GLN A 610 -26.44 12.80 -42.07
C GLN A 610 -26.24 14.22 -42.60
N TRP A 611 -25.09 14.49 -43.19
CA TRP A 611 -24.77 15.80 -43.76
C TRP A 611 -23.94 15.65 -45.02
N GLY A 612 -23.86 16.74 -45.78
CA GLY A 612 -22.97 16.85 -46.92
C GLY A 612 -23.08 18.17 -47.66
N THR A 613 -22.31 18.30 -48.72
CA THR A 613 -22.40 19.43 -49.67
C THR A 613 -22.65 18.91 -51.08
N LEU A 614 -23.27 19.75 -51.92
CA LEU A 614 -23.56 19.49 -53.32
C LEU A 614 -23.03 20.64 -54.17
N GLY A 615 -22.25 20.32 -55.20
CA GLY A 615 -21.69 21.33 -56.12
C GLY A 615 -22.71 21.93 -57.10
N SER A 616 -23.86 21.29 -57.28
CA SER A 616 -25.01 21.79 -58.05
C SER A 616 -26.29 21.18 -57.48
N SER A 617 -27.32 21.99 -57.27
CA SER A 617 -28.64 21.59 -56.77
C SER A 617 -29.68 21.41 -57.89
N ASN A 618 -30.97 21.32 -57.57
CA ASN A 618 -32.09 21.06 -58.47
C ASN A 618 -32.17 19.59 -58.94
N GLY A 619 -32.17 18.66 -57.98
CA GLY A 619 -32.25 17.23 -58.27
C GLY A 619 -32.44 16.34 -57.03
N THR A 620 -32.47 15.03 -57.28
CA THR A 620 -32.53 13.99 -56.24
C THR A 620 -31.14 13.40 -56.01
N TYR A 621 -30.74 13.31 -54.75
CA TYR A 621 -29.42 12.86 -54.31
C TYR A 621 -29.53 11.72 -53.31
N ASN A 622 -28.49 10.90 -53.21
CA ASN A 622 -28.43 9.78 -52.26
C ASN A 622 -27.89 10.24 -50.91
N PHE A 623 -28.45 9.69 -49.83
CA PHE A 623 -27.82 9.77 -48.52
C PHE A 623 -26.55 8.88 -48.47
N PRO A 624 -25.54 9.24 -47.65
CA PRO A 624 -24.40 8.38 -47.33
C PRO A 624 -24.81 7.00 -46.82
N ARG A 625 -25.94 6.93 -46.11
CA ARG A 625 -26.54 5.69 -45.61
C ARG A 625 -28.07 5.75 -45.73
N ALA A 626 -28.70 4.60 -45.99
CA ALA A 626 -30.15 4.50 -45.89
C ALA A 626 -30.63 4.69 -44.44
N PHE A 627 -31.68 5.49 -44.24
CA PHE A 627 -32.42 5.50 -42.98
C PHE A 627 -33.20 4.18 -42.83
N PRO A 628 -32.96 3.37 -41.79
CA PRO A 628 -33.62 2.06 -41.63
C PRO A 628 -35.14 2.07 -41.70
N ASN A 629 -35.79 3.15 -41.23
CA ASN A 629 -37.24 3.28 -41.24
C ASN A 629 -37.70 4.47 -42.10
N LYS A 630 -37.28 5.71 -41.76
CA LYS A 630 -37.71 6.92 -42.45
C LYS A 630 -36.77 8.11 -42.19
N CYS A 631 -36.56 8.94 -43.21
CA CYS A 631 -36.03 10.29 -43.05
C CYS A 631 -37.15 11.26 -42.65
N PHE A 632 -37.00 11.94 -41.51
CA PHE A 632 -38.01 12.86 -40.99
C PHE A 632 -37.96 14.22 -41.68
N ALA A 633 -36.75 14.76 -41.84
CA ALA A 633 -36.55 16.10 -42.37
C ALA A 633 -35.19 16.19 -43.06
N VAL A 634 -35.16 17.04 -44.09
CA VAL A 634 -33.96 17.46 -44.81
C VAL A 634 -33.93 18.98 -44.76
N PHE A 635 -32.83 19.51 -44.27
CA PHE A 635 -32.54 20.94 -44.20
C PHE A 635 -31.48 21.23 -45.24
N VAL A 636 -31.74 22.21 -46.11
CA VAL A 636 -30.83 22.61 -47.17
C VAL A 636 -30.53 24.10 -47.01
N THR A 637 -29.25 24.47 -47.09
CA THR A 637 -28.77 25.83 -46.99
C THR A 637 -27.78 26.12 -48.12
N ASN A 638 -27.54 27.38 -48.38
CA ASN A 638 -26.53 27.83 -49.33
C ASN A 638 -25.12 27.49 -48.80
N ASN A 639 -24.22 27.00 -49.68
CA ASN A 639 -22.89 26.51 -49.29
C ASN A 639 -21.78 27.58 -49.33
N ASN A 640 -21.97 28.67 -50.08
CA ASN A 640 -20.98 29.74 -50.28
C ASN A 640 -21.66 31.12 -50.40
N GLU A 641 -20.86 32.19 -50.43
CA GLU A 641 -21.35 33.57 -50.68
C GLU A 641 -22.02 33.65 -52.06
N GLN A 642 -23.30 34.01 -52.06
CA GLN A 642 -24.10 34.16 -53.27
C GLN A 642 -24.11 35.62 -53.70
N GLY A 643 -23.95 35.87 -55.00
CA GLY A 643 -23.91 37.22 -55.59
C GLY A 643 -25.23 38.00 -55.46
N GLY A 644 -25.42 39.04 -56.27
CA GLY A 644 -26.48 40.06 -56.13
C GLY A 644 -27.95 39.63 -56.28
N VAL A 645 -28.26 38.32 -56.24
CA VAL A 645 -29.62 37.75 -56.25
C VAL A 645 -29.75 36.89 -54.99
N VAL A 646 -30.79 37.11 -54.18
CA VAL A 646 -30.97 36.44 -52.89
C VAL A 646 -31.67 35.11 -53.12
N ASP A 647 -30.95 33.99 -53.04
CA ASP A 647 -31.52 32.68 -53.32
C ASP A 647 -31.85 31.91 -52.03
N ASN A 648 -33.06 31.32 -51.98
CA ASN A 648 -33.46 30.44 -50.88
C ASN A 648 -33.21 28.98 -51.27
N ALA A 649 -32.57 28.20 -50.40
CA ALA A 649 -32.43 26.77 -50.56
C ALA A 649 -33.58 26.01 -49.87
N TYR A 650 -34.02 24.90 -50.47
CA TYR A 650 -35.00 24.01 -49.87
C TYR A 650 -34.75 22.56 -50.27
N GLY A 651 -35.26 21.64 -49.46
CA GLY A 651 -35.22 20.22 -49.75
C GLY A 651 -36.21 19.43 -48.93
N TYR A 652 -36.44 18.18 -49.33
CA TYR A 652 -37.36 17.27 -48.65
C TYR A 652 -36.93 15.81 -48.86
N PRO A 653 -37.28 14.90 -47.92
CA PRO A 653 -37.06 13.47 -48.11
C PRO A 653 -37.83 12.94 -49.32
N VAL A 654 -37.19 12.11 -50.14
CA VAL A 654 -37.85 11.39 -51.26
C VAL A 654 -38.08 9.93 -50.87
N SER A 655 -37.09 9.30 -50.23
CA SER A 655 -37.15 7.92 -49.74
C SER A 655 -36.23 7.74 -48.53
N THR A 656 -36.05 6.50 -48.06
CA THR A 656 -35.04 6.18 -47.05
C THR A 656 -33.61 6.32 -47.55
N THR A 657 -33.39 6.32 -48.86
CA THR A 657 -32.07 6.40 -49.49
C THR A 657 -31.81 7.73 -50.20
N GLN A 658 -32.84 8.55 -50.41
CA GLN A 658 -32.75 9.74 -51.27
C GLN A 658 -33.48 10.97 -50.72
N PHE A 659 -32.98 12.14 -51.09
CA PHE A 659 -33.62 13.44 -50.84
C PHE A 659 -33.57 14.32 -52.08
N PHE A 660 -34.48 15.29 -52.14
CA PHE A 660 -34.47 16.34 -53.14
C PHE A 660 -33.85 17.62 -52.54
N ALA A 661 -33.03 18.33 -53.31
CA ALA A 661 -32.46 19.61 -52.91
C ALA A 661 -32.43 20.58 -54.10
N ALA A 662 -32.83 21.82 -53.87
CA ALA A 662 -32.90 22.86 -54.89
C ALA A 662 -32.71 24.26 -54.31
N THR A 663 -32.40 25.22 -55.18
CA THR A 663 -32.35 26.65 -54.86
C THR A 663 -33.40 27.39 -55.68
N LYS A 664 -33.91 28.49 -55.15
CA LYS A 664 -34.91 29.34 -55.80
C LYS A 664 -34.39 30.76 -55.83
N ASP A 665 -34.40 31.38 -57.02
CA ASP A 665 -33.96 32.76 -57.17
C ASP A 665 -34.98 33.80 -56.66
N SER A 666 -34.50 34.99 -56.27
CA SER A 666 -35.35 36.13 -55.90
C SER A 666 -35.89 36.92 -57.10
N THR A 667 -35.75 36.42 -58.33
CA THR A 667 -36.27 37.11 -59.51
C THR A 667 -37.78 36.91 -59.64
N SER A 668 -38.47 37.80 -60.35
CA SER A 668 -39.93 37.74 -60.56
C SER A 668 -40.40 36.41 -61.17
N ALA A 669 -39.50 35.68 -61.84
CA ALA A 669 -39.76 34.41 -62.49
C ALA A 669 -39.67 33.20 -61.54
N HIS A 670 -39.16 33.36 -60.31
CA HIS A 670 -39.12 32.32 -59.28
C HIS A 670 -38.52 30.99 -59.76
N THR A 671 -37.46 31.07 -60.58
CA THR A 671 -36.92 29.90 -61.27
C THR A 671 -36.14 29.02 -60.30
N ILE A 672 -36.25 27.70 -60.50
CA ILE A 672 -35.48 26.73 -59.71
C ILE A 672 -34.08 26.66 -60.32
N SER A 673 -33.09 27.07 -59.53
CA SER A 673 -31.69 27.18 -59.91
C SER A 673 -30.84 26.03 -59.35
N GLY A 674 -29.65 25.84 -59.90
CA GLY A 674 -28.71 24.77 -59.53
C GLY A 674 -27.51 25.21 -58.71
N TYR A 675 -27.65 26.22 -57.82
CA TYR A 675 -26.51 26.70 -57.03
C TYR A 675 -26.02 25.68 -55.98
N PRO A 676 -24.75 25.75 -55.55
CA PRO A 676 -24.20 24.84 -54.52
C PRO A 676 -24.91 24.97 -53.17
N VAL A 677 -25.21 23.83 -52.55
CA VAL A 677 -25.92 23.76 -51.26
C VAL A 677 -25.22 22.84 -50.27
N ALA A 678 -25.31 23.16 -48.98
CA ALA A 678 -25.05 22.24 -47.89
C ALA A 678 -26.37 21.68 -47.37
N TRP A 679 -26.36 20.43 -46.91
CA TRP A 679 -27.57 19.78 -46.44
C TRP A 679 -27.31 18.98 -45.16
N ARG A 680 -28.37 18.84 -44.36
CA ARG A 680 -28.43 18.06 -43.13
C ARG A 680 -29.74 17.30 -43.11
N ALA A 681 -29.72 16.02 -42.80
CA ALA A 681 -30.91 15.18 -42.74
C ALA A 681 -30.96 14.41 -41.43
N ILE A 682 -32.16 14.26 -40.88
CA ILE A 682 -32.40 13.52 -39.64
C ILE A 682 -33.48 12.47 -39.83
N GLY A 683 -33.35 11.33 -39.17
CA GLY A 683 -34.26 10.19 -39.34
C GLY A 683 -33.91 9.02 -38.43
N ARG A 684 -34.57 7.89 -38.64
CA ARG A 684 -34.26 6.61 -37.96
C ARG A 684 -34.54 5.42 -38.85
#